data_AF-A0A5B9R967-F1
#
_entry.id   AF-A0A5B9R967-F1
#
_cell.length_a   1.000
_cell.length_b   1.000
_cell.length_c   1.000
_cell.angle_alpha   90.00
_cell.angle_beta   90.00
_cell.angle_gamma   90.00
#
_symmetry.space_group_name_H-M   'P 1'
#
loop_
_entity.id
_entity.type
_entity.pdbx_description
1 polymer ?
#
loop_
_entity_poly.entity_id
_entity_poly.type
_entity_poly.pdbx_seq_one_letter_code
_entity_poly.pdbx_strand_id
1 'polypeptide(L)'
;MLAATAFHSGCGIAQRIPPGPHDTTTSYHDSVGLEIEYPQVSACTEQTPQAAVTTTMPHAFEDPSQLPTWDLPLEEAIRLAVGNSPVLRTIGGAVVTSPAATTTIYDPALTHADPLFGAEAALSDFDAQYSGQLYWTKTDQPTNVEQGGLGAAFNPPALQETGAVYFNELSKQTAQGASFALRHAVTYNNTNRPFRQYNSDFIGYVEAEWRQPLMQGSGTYYNQIAGPNAGIGQYNGVLIARINEDVSLADFEAAVITLVADVEEAYWSLYESYRLLEASLRGRESALQTFQYQQVRLEAGAGRQDEEAQAQSQFFQFQALVQNSLASPTGLYATEQRLRYLIGLPATDGQLIKPSSDPTNIQVVFDWDSALSQALTRRVEIRRQKWNIKRRELELVAARLNRRPRLDFLGQYRWRGLGDHLIGDSDPDPLDNLYGSITGGDYQEWQAGLELSFPVGLRAASTAVAHARLNVARERSLLNETELRVSHDLSDAARELERAHTLLQTNYHRWQADLRRLEVLRRRYRDGTDNIAFFLQAQREVVTSESDFYGAITDYNLALRDLHRQKGTLLAYNHVALNEGPWAAGAMNDAYQRGRFFKPRRNPGAVETTPPVSAGPFDPSQPAPQMAAFNANPEMILEQQQPVVTADPSAVPQVARQPELAPTGPVQIAPQPTLSPSALAPPAETPSAALPQLDEDEDSASLKRLLQRYRS
;
A
#
# COMPACT_ATOMS: atom_id res chain seq x y z
N MET A 1 -55.76 1.55 23.34
CA MET A 1 -55.89 3.01 23.58
C MET A 1 -55.22 3.27 24.91
N LEU A 2 -54.12 3.99 25.07
CA LEU A 2 -53.75 5.30 24.54
C LEU A 2 -52.29 5.32 24.05
N ALA A 3 -52.04 6.26 23.16
CA ALA A 3 -50.96 6.28 22.19
C ALA A 3 -49.58 6.63 22.75
N ALA A 4 -48.57 6.05 22.10
CA ALA A 4 -47.21 6.52 22.08
C ALA A 4 -47.11 7.92 21.46
N THR A 5 -46.36 8.81 22.09
CA THR A 5 -45.75 9.98 21.45
C THR A 5 -44.32 10.11 21.94
N ALA A 6 -43.39 9.54 21.19
CA ALA A 6 -41.97 9.84 21.27
C ALA A 6 -41.59 10.52 19.96
N PHE A 7 -41.47 11.86 19.93
CA PHE A 7 -40.71 12.57 18.89
C PHE A 7 -40.08 13.85 19.46
N HIS A 8 -38.75 13.83 19.53
CA HIS A 8 -37.81 14.89 19.12
C HIS A 8 -37.71 16.17 19.96
N SER A 9 -36.70 16.19 20.84
CA SER A 9 -35.93 17.40 21.17
C SER A 9 -34.43 17.08 21.13
N GLY A 10 -33.93 16.83 19.92
CA GLY A 10 -32.49 16.87 19.64
C GLY A 10 -31.94 18.28 19.94
N CYS A 11 -30.77 18.31 20.56
CA CYS A 11 -29.85 19.45 20.68
C CYS A 11 -30.19 20.62 21.64
N GLY A 12 -31.14 20.49 22.58
CA GLY A 12 -31.39 21.55 23.57
C GLY A 12 -30.85 21.32 24.99
N ILE A 13 -30.60 20.06 25.38
CA ILE A 13 -30.34 19.70 26.79
C ILE A 13 -28.85 19.63 27.12
N ALA A 14 -27.97 19.59 26.12
CA ALA A 14 -26.52 19.60 26.33
C ALA A 14 -25.92 20.98 26.69
N GLN A 15 -26.71 22.06 26.66
CA GLN A 15 -26.22 23.43 26.93
C GLN A 15 -26.63 24.03 28.29
N ARG A 16 -27.20 23.23 29.21
CA ARG A 16 -27.59 23.70 30.55
C ARG A 16 -27.30 22.68 31.65
N ILE A 17 -26.12 22.06 31.62
CA ILE A 17 -25.59 21.43 32.82
C ILE A 17 -24.84 22.55 33.57
N PRO A 18 -25.38 23.10 34.67
CA PRO A 18 -24.62 24.02 35.50
C PRO A 18 -23.39 23.28 36.03
N PRO A 19 -22.23 23.96 36.17
CA PRO A 19 -21.02 23.32 36.65
C PRO A 19 -21.31 22.59 37.97
N GLY A 20 -20.98 21.30 38.01
CA GLY A 20 -21.15 20.48 39.21
C GLY A 20 -20.29 21.02 40.36
N PRO A 21 -20.51 20.58 41.62
CA PRO A 21 -19.70 21.00 42.77
C PRO A 21 -18.20 20.66 42.65
N HIS A 22 -17.79 19.93 41.62
CA HIS A 22 -16.41 19.56 41.29
C HIS A 22 -15.87 20.22 40.00
N ASP A 23 -16.68 21.04 39.30
CA ASP A 23 -16.25 21.78 38.08
C ASP A 23 -15.44 23.07 38.41
N THR A 24 -15.17 23.34 39.69
CA THR A 24 -14.31 24.45 40.13
C THR A 24 -12.86 24.01 40.40
N THR A 25 -12.59 22.71 40.34
CA THR A 25 -11.26 22.12 40.47
C THR A 25 -10.88 21.49 39.15
N THR A 26 -9.79 21.97 38.52
CA THR A 26 -9.25 21.36 37.29
C THR A 26 -9.09 19.86 37.52
N SER A 27 -9.76 19.04 36.70
CA SER A 27 -9.66 17.60 36.81
C SER A 27 -8.21 17.18 36.55
N TYR A 28 -7.74 16.07 37.14
CA TYR A 28 -6.42 15.51 36.80
C TYR A 28 -6.22 15.33 35.28
N HIS A 29 -7.32 15.16 34.54
CA HIS A 29 -7.33 14.98 33.10
C HIS A 29 -7.26 16.29 32.29
N ASP A 30 -7.51 17.45 32.92
CA ASP A 30 -7.50 18.75 32.23
C ASP A 30 -6.10 19.18 31.79
N SER A 31 -5.05 18.69 32.46
CA SER A 31 -3.65 18.93 32.10
C SER A 31 -2.97 17.74 31.41
N VAL A 32 -3.52 16.53 31.51
CA VAL A 32 -2.89 15.27 31.05
C VAL A 32 -3.47 14.79 29.71
N GLY A 33 -4.70 15.18 29.36
CA GLY A 33 -5.36 14.69 28.14
C GLY A 33 -4.73 15.12 26.82
N LEU A 34 -3.89 16.17 26.81
CA LEU A 34 -3.19 16.71 25.65
C LEU A 34 -1.68 16.91 25.89
N GLU A 35 -1.14 16.30 26.95
CA GLU A 35 0.30 16.36 27.22
C GLU A 35 1.06 15.54 26.16
N ILE A 36 2.20 16.07 25.70
CA ILE A 36 3.06 15.36 24.76
C ILE A 36 3.80 14.28 25.55
N GLU A 37 3.29 13.06 25.51
CA GLU A 37 3.90 11.90 26.17
C GLU A 37 4.77 11.09 25.20
N TYR A 38 5.85 10.51 25.72
CA TYR A 38 6.61 9.51 24.98
C TYR A 38 5.91 8.15 25.07
N PRO A 39 5.71 7.45 23.94
CA PRO A 39 5.07 6.15 23.97
C PRO A 39 5.97 5.13 24.69
N GLN A 40 5.38 4.33 25.58
CA GLN A 40 6.06 3.16 26.14
C GLN A 40 6.00 2.01 25.13
N VAL A 41 7.05 1.88 24.32
CA VAL A 41 7.25 0.73 23.43
C VAL A 41 8.05 -0.35 24.16
N SER A 42 7.81 -1.63 23.85
CA SER A 42 8.56 -2.73 24.47
C SER A 42 10.07 -2.57 24.26
N ALA A 43 10.88 -2.86 25.28
CA ALA A 43 12.33 -2.62 25.33
C ALA A 43 13.17 -3.18 24.14
N CYS A 44 12.64 -4.13 23.36
CA CYS A 44 13.30 -4.59 22.13
C CYS A 44 13.32 -3.52 21.00
N THR A 45 12.51 -2.47 21.12
CA THR A 45 12.37 -1.37 20.16
C THR A 45 13.13 -0.11 20.60
N GLU A 46 13.55 -0.02 21.87
CA GLU A 46 14.19 1.17 22.44
C GLU A 46 15.66 1.35 22.03
N GLN A 47 16.27 0.33 21.42
CA GLN A 47 17.63 0.44 20.95
C GLN A 47 17.66 1.19 19.63
N THR A 48 18.05 2.46 19.68
CA THR A 48 18.43 3.23 18.50
C THR A 48 19.34 2.39 17.62
N PRO A 49 19.08 2.27 16.31
CA PRO A 49 19.85 1.40 15.44
C PRO A 49 21.34 1.73 15.56
N GLN A 50 22.19 0.70 15.65
CA GLN A 50 23.63 0.89 15.89
C GLN A 50 24.25 1.87 14.90
N ALA A 51 23.87 1.81 13.62
CA ALA A 51 24.32 2.74 12.58
C ALA A 51 24.00 4.23 12.91
N ALA A 52 22.87 4.51 13.55
CA ALA A 52 22.56 5.88 13.97
C ALA A 52 23.39 6.30 15.20
N VAL A 53 23.65 5.38 16.13
CA VAL A 53 24.44 5.64 17.34
C VAL A 53 25.94 5.81 17.04
N THR A 54 26.47 5.05 16.07
CA THR A 54 27.89 5.10 15.67
C THR A 54 28.20 6.23 14.70
N THR A 55 27.22 7.06 14.33
CA THR A 55 27.45 8.19 13.42
C THR A 55 28.38 9.22 14.08
N THR A 56 29.50 9.50 13.44
CA THR A 56 30.47 10.50 13.89
C THR A 56 30.17 11.88 13.32
N MET A 57 30.93 12.89 13.73
CA MET A 57 30.85 14.23 13.14
C MET A 57 31.03 14.15 11.61
N PRO A 58 30.17 14.80 10.81
CA PRO A 58 30.23 14.71 9.36
C PRO A 58 31.48 15.40 8.82
N HIS A 59 32.05 14.83 7.77
CA HIS A 59 33.10 15.47 7.00
C HIS A 59 32.52 16.65 6.22
N ALA A 60 33.26 17.76 6.20
CA ALA A 60 32.90 18.97 5.47
C ALA A 60 34.05 19.45 4.58
N PHE A 61 35.23 19.68 5.15
CA PHE A 61 36.38 20.26 4.43
C PHE A 61 37.70 19.52 4.67
N GLU A 62 37.64 18.38 5.36
CA GLU A 62 38.77 17.48 5.53
C GLU A 62 39.32 17.06 4.17
N ASP A 63 40.63 16.83 4.11
CA ASP A 63 41.28 16.34 2.89
C ASP A 63 41.00 14.83 2.73
N PRO A 64 40.31 14.40 1.65
CA PRO A 64 39.98 12.99 1.43
C PRO A 64 41.21 12.08 1.39
N SER A 65 42.39 12.60 1.04
CA SER A 65 43.62 11.80 0.97
C SER A 65 44.16 11.36 2.33
N GLN A 66 43.73 12.02 3.41
CA GLN A 66 44.15 11.72 4.78
C GLN A 66 43.17 10.79 5.49
N LEU A 67 41.99 10.54 4.90
CA LEU A 67 40.96 9.68 5.44
C LEU A 67 41.18 8.23 4.99
N PRO A 68 40.91 7.23 5.85
CA PRO A 68 40.89 5.85 5.41
C PRO A 68 39.81 5.68 4.34
N THR A 69 40.08 4.84 3.33
CA THR A 69 39.15 4.58 2.22
C THR A 69 38.74 3.11 2.20
N TRP A 70 37.53 2.83 1.72
CA TRP A 70 37.02 1.49 1.47
C TRP A 70 36.63 1.38 0.00
N ASP A 71 37.35 0.53 -0.74
CA ASP A 71 37.02 0.22 -2.13
C ASP A 71 35.76 -0.65 -2.18
N LEU A 72 34.66 -0.10 -2.70
CA LEU A 72 33.35 -0.76 -2.78
C LEU A 72 32.97 -1.02 -4.24
N PRO A 73 32.84 -2.28 -4.68
CA PRO A 73 32.29 -2.58 -6.00
C PRO A 73 30.76 -2.45 -6.03
N LEU A 74 30.19 -2.20 -7.21
CA LEU A 74 28.75 -1.98 -7.38
C LEU A 74 27.91 -3.17 -6.90
N GLU A 75 28.33 -4.40 -7.21
CA GLU A 75 27.64 -5.62 -6.80
C GLU A 75 27.57 -5.74 -5.26
N GLU A 76 28.64 -5.36 -4.56
CA GLU A 76 28.65 -5.36 -3.10
C GLU A 76 27.76 -4.26 -2.52
N ALA A 77 27.69 -3.09 -3.15
CA ALA A 77 26.75 -2.03 -2.75
C ALA A 77 25.29 -2.51 -2.86
N ILE A 78 24.93 -3.18 -3.96
CA ILE A 78 23.60 -3.78 -4.15
C ILE A 78 23.34 -4.86 -3.09
N ARG A 79 24.31 -5.75 -2.83
CA ARG A 79 24.21 -6.79 -1.80
C ARG A 79 23.95 -6.19 -0.41
N LEU A 80 24.66 -5.13 -0.05
CA LEU A 80 24.49 -4.44 1.24
C LEU A 80 23.12 -3.75 1.33
N ALA A 81 22.65 -3.10 0.26
CA ALA A 81 21.33 -2.48 0.22
C ALA A 81 20.19 -3.47 0.47
N VAL A 82 20.24 -4.62 -0.21
CA VAL A 82 19.21 -5.66 -0.07
C VAL A 82 19.36 -6.44 1.24
N GLY A 83 20.58 -6.64 1.75
CA GLY A 83 20.86 -7.47 2.93
C GLY A 83 20.77 -6.77 4.29
N ASN A 84 21.09 -5.47 4.37
CA ASN A 84 21.24 -4.77 5.65
C ASN A 84 19.94 -4.20 6.23
N SER A 85 18.83 -4.25 5.49
CA SER A 85 17.58 -3.61 5.92
C SER A 85 16.33 -4.39 5.53
N PRO A 86 15.39 -4.58 6.48
CA PRO A 86 14.07 -5.10 6.16
C PRO A 86 13.18 -4.04 5.47
N VAL A 87 13.55 -2.77 5.52
CA VAL A 87 12.84 -1.65 4.89
C VAL A 87 13.53 -1.31 3.57
N LEU A 88 12.77 -1.24 2.48
CA LEU A 88 13.29 -0.85 1.16
C LEU A 88 13.41 0.67 1.10
N ARG A 89 14.65 1.18 1.26
CA ARG A 89 14.94 2.61 1.30
C ARG A 89 14.92 3.22 -0.10
N THR A 90 14.57 4.51 -0.19
CA THR A 90 14.59 5.29 -1.42
C THR A 90 15.27 6.63 -1.21
N ILE A 91 15.78 7.22 -2.28
CA ILE A 91 16.56 8.48 -2.24
C ILE A 91 15.75 9.67 -1.65
N GLY A 92 14.41 9.60 -1.69
CA GLY A 92 13.50 10.66 -1.25
C GLY A 92 13.12 10.68 0.24
N GLY A 93 13.65 9.77 1.06
CA GLY A 93 13.40 9.78 2.52
C GLY A 93 11.94 9.50 2.92
N ALA A 94 11.19 8.77 2.09
CA ALA A 94 9.77 8.48 2.29
C ALA A 94 9.45 7.85 3.66
N VAL A 95 10.41 7.19 4.30
CA VAL A 95 10.25 6.52 5.60
C VAL A 95 9.81 7.47 6.71
N VAL A 96 10.30 8.72 6.72
CA VAL A 96 9.98 9.68 7.79
C VAL A 96 8.70 10.43 7.48
N THR A 97 8.47 10.78 6.21
CA THR A 97 7.34 11.61 5.77
C THR A 97 6.07 10.81 5.53
N SER A 98 6.20 9.54 5.14
CA SER A 98 5.08 8.61 4.89
C SER A 98 5.47 7.16 5.24
N PRO A 99 5.64 6.84 6.54
CA PRO A 99 6.05 5.51 6.97
C PRO A 99 5.08 4.41 6.51
N ALA A 100 3.78 4.70 6.47
CA ALA A 100 2.75 3.73 6.04
C ALA A 100 2.78 3.41 4.54
N ALA A 101 3.42 4.24 3.70
CA ALA A 101 3.55 3.99 2.27
C ALA A 101 4.90 3.33 1.92
N THR A 102 5.77 3.11 2.91
CA THR A 102 7.09 2.51 2.68
C THR A 102 6.96 1.00 2.64
N THR A 103 7.49 0.38 1.58
CA THR A 103 7.46 -1.06 1.42
C THR A 103 8.55 -1.77 2.23
N THR A 104 8.21 -2.93 2.76
CA THR A 104 9.09 -3.76 3.58
C THR A 104 9.10 -5.21 3.12
N ILE A 105 10.08 -5.98 3.58
CA ILE A 105 10.10 -7.45 3.38
C ILE A 105 8.90 -8.15 4.03
N TYR A 106 8.20 -7.48 4.97
CA TYR A 106 7.09 -8.06 5.71
C TYR A 106 5.75 -7.89 4.99
N ASP A 107 5.61 -6.99 4.01
CA ASP A 107 4.31 -6.67 3.42
C ASP A 107 3.60 -7.88 2.76
N PRO A 108 4.31 -8.76 2.01
CA PRO A 108 3.69 -9.98 1.50
C PRO A 108 3.22 -10.91 2.62
N ALA A 109 4.02 -11.04 3.69
CA ALA A 109 3.68 -11.87 4.85
C ALA A 109 2.51 -11.29 5.66
N LEU A 110 2.44 -9.96 5.80
CA LEU A 110 1.32 -9.26 6.42
C LEU A 110 0.04 -9.43 5.61
N THR A 111 0.12 -9.40 4.28
CA THR A 111 -1.02 -9.65 3.39
C THR A 111 -1.52 -11.09 3.55
N HIS A 112 -0.61 -12.06 3.60
CA HIS A 112 -0.95 -13.47 3.80
C HIS A 112 -1.55 -13.74 5.20
N ALA A 113 -0.99 -13.09 6.24
CA ALA A 113 -1.44 -13.22 7.62
C ALA A 113 -2.61 -12.27 7.99
N ASP A 114 -3.15 -11.52 7.02
CA ASP A 114 -4.25 -10.59 7.26
C ASP A 114 -5.51 -11.38 7.69
N PRO A 115 -6.06 -11.12 8.89
CA PRO A 115 -7.20 -11.86 9.42
C PRO A 115 -8.52 -11.57 8.69
N LEU A 116 -8.56 -10.56 7.83
CA LEU A 116 -9.73 -10.19 7.05
C LEU A 116 -9.57 -10.63 5.59
N PHE A 117 -8.42 -10.37 4.97
CA PHE A 117 -8.25 -10.52 3.50
C PHE A 117 -7.20 -11.53 3.06
N GLY A 118 -6.48 -12.16 4.00
CA GLY A 118 -5.46 -13.17 3.71
C GLY A 118 -6.05 -14.52 3.30
N ALA A 119 -5.25 -15.38 2.66
CA ALA A 119 -5.74 -16.69 2.22
C ALA A 119 -6.17 -17.58 3.38
N GLU A 120 -5.46 -17.56 4.51
CA GLU A 120 -5.85 -18.33 5.70
C GLU A 120 -7.12 -17.79 6.36
N ALA A 121 -7.34 -16.47 6.34
CA ALA A 121 -8.62 -15.88 6.78
C ALA A 121 -9.79 -16.38 5.92
N ALA A 122 -9.63 -16.36 4.59
CA ALA A 122 -10.63 -16.90 3.68
C ALA A 122 -10.83 -18.42 3.80
N LEU A 123 -9.83 -19.17 4.30
CA LEU A 123 -9.97 -20.59 4.61
C LEU A 123 -10.68 -20.82 5.95
N SER A 124 -10.50 -19.93 6.93
CA SER A 124 -11.13 -20.01 8.24
C SER A 124 -12.67 -19.94 8.19
N ASP A 125 -13.22 -19.34 7.13
CA ASP A 125 -14.64 -19.36 6.80
C ASP A 125 -15.22 -20.79 6.66
N PHE A 126 -14.37 -21.80 6.44
CA PHE A 126 -14.74 -23.23 6.34
C PHE A 126 -14.38 -24.05 7.60
N ASP A 127 -13.85 -23.41 8.63
CA ASP A 127 -13.54 -24.09 9.89
C ASP A 127 -14.80 -24.48 10.66
N ALA A 128 -14.64 -25.46 11.55
CA ALA A 128 -15.73 -25.84 12.44
C ALA A 128 -15.85 -24.82 13.58
N GLN A 129 -17.04 -24.28 13.78
CA GLN A 129 -17.34 -23.34 14.84
C GLN A 129 -18.05 -24.05 15.99
N TYR A 130 -17.53 -23.92 17.20
CA TYR A 130 -18.19 -24.36 18.43
C TYR A 130 -18.71 -23.15 19.18
N SER A 131 -19.99 -23.17 19.54
CA SER A 131 -20.60 -22.16 20.40
C SER A 131 -21.26 -22.84 21.60
N GLY A 132 -21.13 -22.24 22.77
CA GLY A 132 -21.70 -22.73 24.03
C GLY A 132 -22.29 -21.55 24.80
N GLN A 133 -23.53 -21.69 25.25
CA GLN A 133 -24.26 -20.67 25.98
C GLN A 133 -24.88 -21.30 27.21
N LEU A 134 -24.84 -20.57 28.33
CA LEU A 134 -25.41 -21.01 29.58
C LEU A 134 -26.01 -19.80 30.30
N TYR A 135 -27.33 -19.78 30.42
CA TYR A 135 -28.07 -18.70 31.04
C TYR A 135 -28.84 -19.25 32.24
N TRP A 136 -28.78 -18.55 33.37
CA TRP A 136 -29.68 -18.76 34.49
C TRP A 136 -30.61 -17.57 34.63
N THR A 137 -31.88 -17.86 34.79
CA THR A 137 -32.92 -16.86 34.94
C THR A 137 -33.71 -17.14 36.20
N LYS A 138 -34.02 -16.06 36.93
CA LYS A 138 -35.04 -16.10 37.97
C LYS A 138 -36.11 -15.09 37.59
N THR A 139 -37.33 -15.56 37.45
CA THR A 139 -38.50 -14.75 37.11
C THR A 139 -39.46 -14.80 38.30
N ASP A 140 -39.58 -13.66 38.97
CA ASP A 140 -40.57 -13.43 40.03
C ASP A 140 -41.57 -12.40 39.51
N GLN A 141 -42.65 -12.89 38.89
CA GLN A 141 -43.64 -12.02 38.24
C GLN A 141 -44.99 -12.10 38.98
N PRO A 142 -45.48 -11.00 39.56
CA PRO A 142 -46.83 -10.98 40.11
C PRO A 142 -47.85 -11.12 38.98
N THR A 143 -48.86 -11.96 39.18
CA THR A 143 -49.90 -12.21 38.17
C THR A 143 -51.20 -11.52 38.59
N ASN A 144 -51.85 -10.82 37.67
CA ASN A 144 -53.12 -10.14 37.94
C ASN A 144 -54.30 -11.13 37.85
N VAL A 145 -54.43 -12.00 38.85
CA VAL A 145 -55.50 -13.00 38.93
C VAL A 145 -56.34 -12.74 40.17
N GLU A 146 -57.66 -12.78 40.02
CA GLU A 146 -58.61 -12.61 41.12
C GLU A 146 -58.42 -13.71 42.16
N GLN A 147 -58.02 -13.33 43.37
CA GLN A 147 -57.75 -14.26 44.46
C GLN A 147 -59.09 -14.65 45.12
N GLY A 148 -59.72 -15.71 44.59
CA GLY A 148 -60.96 -16.28 45.13
C GLY A 148 -61.69 -17.16 44.10
N GLY A 149 -62.39 -18.21 44.57
CA GLY A 149 -63.12 -19.16 43.71
C GLY A 149 -62.22 -20.24 43.10
N LEU A 150 -62.81 -21.11 42.25
CA LEU A 150 -62.10 -22.24 41.63
C LEU A 150 -60.85 -21.79 40.86
N GLY A 151 -60.88 -20.63 40.18
CA GLY A 151 -59.78 -20.09 39.37
C GLY A 151 -58.47 -19.79 40.13
N ALA A 152 -58.54 -19.50 41.44
CA ALA A 152 -57.38 -19.23 42.28
C ALA A 152 -56.58 -20.51 42.63
N ALA A 153 -57.21 -21.69 42.56
CA ALA A 153 -56.51 -22.97 42.71
C ALA A 153 -55.66 -23.34 41.49
N PHE A 154 -55.90 -22.69 40.33
CA PHE A 154 -55.21 -22.96 39.07
C PHE A 154 -54.15 -21.92 38.72
N ASN A 155 -54.04 -20.82 39.47
CA ASN A 155 -53.12 -19.72 39.18
C ASN A 155 -52.49 -19.15 40.45
N PRO A 156 -51.15 -19.29 40.65
CA PRO A 156 -50.48 -18.75 41.83
C PRO A 156 -50.50 -17.21 41.79
N PRO A 157 -50.48 -16.51 42.96
CA PRO A 157 -50.49 -15.04 43.03
C PRO A 157 -49.22 -14.38 42.45
N ALA A 158 -48.10 -15.10 42.48
CA ALA A 158 -46.88 -14.73 41.79
C ALA A 158 -46.30 -15.97 41.12
N LEU A 159 -45.96 -15.84 39.84
CA LEU A 159 -45.18 -16.84 39.13
C LEU A 159 -43.74 -16.74 39.62
N GLN A 160 -43.26 -17.83 40.22
CA GLN A 160 -41.87 -18.00 40.59
C GLN A 160 -41.29 -19.07 39.69
N GLU A 161 -40.29 -18.70 38.92
CA GLU A 161 -39.63 -19.58 37.96
C GLU A 161 -38.12 -19.41 38.08
N THR A 162 -37.42 -20.52 38.25
CA THR A 162 -35.96 -20.58 38.15
C THR A 162 -35.63 -21.46 36.96
N GLY A 163 -35.09 -20.84 35.92
CA GLY A 163 -34.73 -21.49 34.68
C GLY A 163 -33.22 -21.55 34.50
N ALA A 164 -32.77 -22.57 33.77
CA ALA A 164 -31.45 -22.55 33.16
C ALA A 164 -31.53 -23.03 31.71
N VAL A 165 -30.83 -22.38 30.79
CA VAL A 165 -30.73 -22.81 29.39
C VAL A 165 -29.27 -23.06 29.09
N TYR A 166 -28.94 -24.31 28.76
CA TYR A 166 -27.65 -24.73 28.27
C TYR A 166 -27.77 -25.10 26.79
N PHE A 167 -27.03 -24.42 25.92
CA PHE A 167 -27.08 -24.65 24.47
C PHE A 167 -25.66 -24.75 23.93
N ASN A 168 -25.38 -25.80 23.17
CA ASN A 168 -24.11 -25.97 22.47
C ASN A 168 -24.39 -26.29 21.01
N GLU A 169 -23.60 -25.72 20.12
CA GLU A 169 -23.68 -25.96 18.69
C GLU A 169 -22.27 -26.11 18.13
N LEU A 170 -22.03 -27.21 17.44
CA LEU A 170 -20.87 -27.43 16.59
C LEU A 170 -21.33 -27.37 15.14
N SER A 171 -20.95 -26.34 14.40
CA SER A 171 -21.31 -26.16 13.00
C SER A 171 -20.08 -26.13 12.09
N LYS A 172 -20.22 -26.56 10.84
CA LYS A 172 -19.16 -26.52 9.83
C LYS A 172 -19.72 -26.31 8.44
N GLN A 173 -19.09 -25.44 7.68
CA GLN A 173 -19.41 -25.24 6.27
C GLN A 173 -18.41 -25.96 5.35
N THR A 174 -18.92 -26.57 4.30
CA THR A 174 -18.13 -27.28 3.30
C THR A 174 -17.80 -26.37 2.12
N ALA A 175 -16.74 -26.71 1.37
CA ALA A 175 -16.39 -25.99 0.15
C ALA A 175 -17.52 -25.98 -0.90
N GLN A 176 -18.43 -26.96 -0.89
CA GLN A 176 -19.58 -27.00 -1.80
C GLN A 176 -20.73 -26.07 -1.37
N GLY A 177 -20.65 -25.49 -0.17
CA GLY A 177 -21.62 -24.56 0.40
C GLY A 177 -22.53 -25.20 1.45
N ALA A 178 -22.51 -26.53 1.60
CA ALA A 178 -23.32 -27.23 2.59
C ALA A 178 -22.86 -26.90 4.01
N SER A 179 -23.79 -26.67 4.92
CA SER A 179 -23.52 -26.52 6.35
C SER A 179 -24.07 -27.70 7.14
N PHE A 180 -23.25 -28.25 8.02
CA PHE A 180 -23.65 -29.26 8.99
C PHE A 180 -23.63 -28.62 10.38
N ALA A 181 -24.64 -28.86 11.20
CA ALA A 181 -24.66 -28.43 12.59
C ALA A 181 -25.09 -29.58 13.50
N LEU A 182 -24.41 -29.75 14.62
CA LEU A 182 -24.80 -30.62 15.71
C LEU A 182 -25.11 -29.74 16.91
N ARG A 183 -26.36 -29.73 17.36
CA ARG A 183 -26.79 -28.93 18.50
C ARG A 183 -27.23 -29.80 19.67
N HIS A 184 -26.92 -29.32 20.86
CA HIS A 184 -27.30 -29.93 22.13
C HIS A 184 -27.88 -28.85 23.02
N ALA A 185 -29.17 -28.93 23.29
CA ALA A 185 -29.91 -27.95 24.08
C ALA A 185 -30.57 -28.62 25.28
N VAL A 186 -30.41 -28.03 26.46
CA VAL A 186 -31.04 -28.46 27.70
C VAL A 186 -31.63 -27.24 28.39
N THR A 187 -32.89 -27.32 28.74
CA THR A 187 -33.63 -26.31 29.50
C THR A 187 -34.07 -26.93 30.80
N TYR A 188 -33.60 -26.36 31.90
CA TYR A 188 -34.07 -26.64 33.25
C TYR A 188 -35.17 -25.65 33.60
N ASN A 189 -36.27 -26.14 34.16
CA ASN A 189 -37.34 -25.28 34.66
C ASN A 189 -37.90 -25.78 36.00
N ASN A 190 -37.67 -24.99 37.04
CA ASN A 190 -38.35 -25.15 38.33
C ASN A 190 -39.37 -24.02 38.52
N THR A 191 -40.65 -24.38 38.59
CA THR A 191 -41.75 -23.40 38.70
C THR A 191 -42.82 -23.86 39.68
N ASN A 192 -43.50 -22.89 40.30
CA ASN A 192 -44.62 -23.11 41.21
C ASN A 192 -45.99 -23.29 40.51
N ARG A 193 -46.00 -23.56 39.19
CA ARG A 193 -47.25 -23.77 38.45
C ARG A 193 -47.98 -25.04 38.94
N PRO A 194 -49.30 -24.97 39.19
CA PRO A 194 -50.07 -26.14 39.57
C PRO A 194 -50.21 -27.14 38.40
N PHE A 195 -50.42 -28.42 38.70
CA PHE A 195 -50.63 -29.52 37.73
C PHE A 195 -49.41 -29.95 36.89
N ARG A 196 -48.19 -29.77 37.39
CA ARG A 196 -47.00 -30.44 36.82
C ARG A 196 -46.81 -31.82 37.44
N GLN A 197 -46.27 -32.76 36.65
CA GLN A 197 -45.84 -34.07 37.15
C GLN A 197 -44.61 -33.93 38.07
N TYR A 198 -43.67 -33.06 37.70
CA TYR A 198 -42.48 -32.73 38.47
C TYR A 198 -42.40 -31.21 38.71
N ASN A 199 -41.99 -30.79 39.91
CA ASN A 199 -41.84 -29.36 40.23
C ASN A 199 -40.64 -28.74 39.48
N SER A 200 -39.62 -29.55 39.25
CA SER A 200 -38.43 -29.29 38.45
C SER A 200 -38.44 -30.24 37.25
N ASP A 201 -38.01 -29.80 36.08
CA ASP A 201 -37.73 -30.71 34.97
C ASP A 201 -36.57 -30.20 34.11
N PHE A 202 -36.00 -31.13 33.38
CA PHE A 202 -35.06 -30.92 32.30
C PHE A 202 -35.71 -31.37 31.00
N ILE A 203 -35.84 -30.45 30.06
CA ILE A 203 -36.27 -30.71 28.70
C ILE A 203 -35.11 -30.41 27.79
N GLY A 204 -34.80 -31.32 26.88
CA GLY A 204 -33.67 -31.12 25.99
C GLY A 204 -33.76 -31.88 24.70
N TYR A 205 -32.80 -31.61 23.84
CA TYR A 205 -32.63 -32.33 22.59
C TYR A 205 -31.19 -32.34 22.11
N VAL A 206 -30.85 -33.41 21.39
CA VAL A 206 -29.69 -33.48 20.52
C VAL A 206 -30.22 -33.46 19.09
N GLU A 207 -29.71 -32.56 18.26
CA GLU A 207 -30.11 -32.45 16.85
C GLU A 207 -28.92 -32.37 15.91
N ALA A 208 -29.07 -33.01 14.75
CA ALA A 208 -28.20 -32.85 13.61
C ALA A 208 -28.96 -32.14 12.49
N GLU A 209 -28.39 -31.07 11.95
CA GLU A 209 -28.89 -30.33 10.79
C GLU A 209 -27.90 -30.49 9.62
N TRP A 210 -28.44 -30.77 8.44
CA TRP A 210 -27.76 -30.70 7.16
C TRP A 210 -28.51 -29.71 6.27
N ARG A 211 -27.85 -28.63 5.90
CA ARG A 211 -28.36 -27.65 4.96
C ARG A 211 -27.48 -27.61 3.72
N GLN A 212 -28.06 -27.77 2.54
CA GLN A 212 -27.35 -27.82 1.27
C GLN A 212 -27.91 -26.76 0.31
N PRO A 213 -27.15 -25.72 -0.04
CA PRO A 213 -27.55 -24.83 -1.13
C PRO A 213 -27.47 -25.59 -2.46
N LEU A 214 -28.53 -25.49 -3.26
CA LEU A 214 -28.69 -26.16 -4.56
C LEU A 214 -28.54 -25.18 -5.74
N MET A 215 -28.65 -23.86 -5.50
CA MET A 215 -28.56 -22.83 -6.52
C MET A 215 -27.56 -21.73 -6.14
N GLN A 216 -28.01 -20.57 -5.65
CA GLN A 216 -27.09 -19.56 -5.10
C GLN A 216 -26.35 -20.14 -3.87
N GLY A 217 -25.05 -19.89 -3.76
CA GLY A 217 -24.22 -20.48 -2.69
C GLY A 217 -23.78 -21.93 -2.93
N SER A 218 -24.25 -22.57 -4.01
CA SER A 218 -23.85 -23.93 -4.36
C SER A 218 -22.59 -23.97 -5.21
N GLY A 219 -21.74 -24.96 -4.95
CA GLY A 219 -20.59 -25.31 -5.78
C GLY A 219 -19.28 -24.73 -5.27
N THR A 220 -18.22 -25.52 -5.45
CA THR A 220 -16.86 -25.17 -4.98
C THR A 220 -16.33 -23.90 -5.61
N TYR A 221 -16.60 -23.68 -6.91
CA TYR A 221 -16.11 -22.51 -7.63
C TYR A 221 -16.71 -21.20 -7.10
N TYR A 222 -17.99 -21.19 -6.72
CA TYR A 222 -18.62 -20.00 -6.15
C TYR A 222 -18.01 -19.67 -4.78
N ASN A 223 -17.95 -20.65 -3.87
CA ASN A 223 -17.46 -20.43 -2.51
C ASN A 223 -15.95 -20.11 -2.47
N GLN A 224 -15.17 -20.64 -3.41
CA GLN A 224 -13.76 -20.29 -3.58
C GLN A 224 -13.54 -18.84 -4.05
N ILE A 225 -14.50 -18.24 -4.77
CA ILE A 225 -14.39 -16.85 -5.26
C ILE A 225 -15.03 -15.87 -4.28
N ALA A 226 -16.30 -16.09 -3.93
CA ALA A 226 -17.09 -15.15 -3.15
C ALA A 226 -16.83 -15.30 -1.65
N GLY A 227 -16.67 -16.54 -1.18
CA GLY A 227 -16.77 -16.92 0.23
C GLY A 227 -18.16 -17.49 0.55
N PRO A 228 -18.27 -18.35 1.58
CA PRO A 228 -19.53 -19.02 1.93
C PRO A 228 -20.63 -18.08 2.45
N ASN A 229 -20.26 -16.96 3.07
CA ASN A 229 -21.18 -15.99 3.68
C ASN A 229 -21.23 -14.66 2.90
N ALA A 230 -20.78 -14.67 1.65
CA ALA A 230 -20.57 -13.46 0.87
C ALA A 230 -21.88 -12.73 0.53
N GLY A 231 -21.93 -11.44 0.88
CA GLY A 231 -22.99 -10.53 0.45
C GLY A 231 -22.86 -10.14 -1.03
N ILE A 232 -23.95 -9.62 -1.61
CA ILE A 232 -23.90 -9.09 -2.98
C ILE A 232 -22.92 -7.91 -3.03
N GLY A 233 -21.85 -8.05 -3.80
CA GLY A 233 -20.84 -7.00 -4.00
C GLY A 233 -19.65 -7.04 -3.03
N GLN A 234 -19.61 -7.97 -2.07
CA GLN A 234 -18.45 -8.23 -1.22
C GLN A 234 -17.95 -9.65 -1.51
N TYR A 235 -16.76 -9.75 -2.11
CA TYR A 235 -16.18 -11.03 -2.52
C TYR A 235 -14.80 -11.17 -1.89
N ASN A 236 -14.63 -12.17 -1.05
CA ASN A 236 -13.39 -12.43 -0.33
C ASN A 236 -13.14 -13.93 -0.17
N GLY A 237 -13.40 -14.70 -1.23
CA GLY A 237 -13.07 -16.12 -1.22
C GLY A 237 -11.57 -16.36 -1.39
N VAL A 238 -11.17 -17.59 -1.12
CA VAL A 238 -9.77 -18.07 -1.15
C VAL A 238 -9.03 -17.69 -2.44
N LEU A 239 -9.67 -17.72 -3.61
CA LEU A 239 -9.03 -17.35 -4.88
C LEU A 239 -8.77 -15.85 -5.01
N ILE A 240 -9.64 -15.01 -4.46
CA ILE A 240 -9.43 -13.55 -4.45
C ILE A 240 -8.33 -13.20 -3.46
N ALA A 241 -8.37 -13.78 -2.26
CA ALA A 241 -7.32 -13.60 -1.25
C ALA A 241 -5.93 -13.98 -1.79
N ARG A 242 -5.82 -15.13 -2.47
CA ARG A 242 -4.58 -15.55 -3.14
C ARG A 242 -4.12 -14.56 -4.22
N ILE A 243 -5.03 -14.00 -5.03
CA ILE A 243 -4.66 -12.98 -6.02
C ILE A 243 -4.15 -11.71 -5.32
N ASN A 244 -4.72 -11.33 -4.17
CA ASN A 244 -4.22 -10.18 -3.42
C ASN A 244 -2.79 -10.42 -2.89
N GLU A 245 -2.47 -11.65 -2.48
CA GLU A 245 -1.09 -12.05 -2.16
C GLU A 245 -0.17 -11.95 -3.39
N ASP A 246 -0.59 -12.46 -4.55
CA ASP A 246 0.18 -12.35 -5.80
C ASP A 246 0.40 -10.89 -6.23
N VAL A 247 -0.57 -10.00 -5.98
CA VAL A 247 -0.42 -8.55 -6.19
C VAL A 247 0.60 -7.95 -5.23
N SER A 248 0.55 -8.31 -3.95
CA SER A 248 1.51 -7.87 -2.92
C SER A 248 2.94 -8.31 -3.25
N LEU A 249 3.12 -9.54 -3.76
CA LEU A 249 4.41 -10.02 -4.27
C LEU A 249 4.92 -9.20 -5.46
N ALA A 250 4.03 -8.81 -6.38
CA ALA A 250 4.39 -7.96 -7.51
C ALA A 250 4.76 -6.52 -7.06
N ASP A 251 4.05 -5.96 -6.09
CA ASP A 251 4.38 -4.63 -5.52
C ASP A 251 5.74 -4.68 -4.79
N PHE A 252 6.06 -5.78 -4.10
CA PHE A 252 7.38 -6.02 -3.51
C PHE A 252 8.49 -6.12 -4.58
N GLU A 253 8.29 -6.88 -5.66
CA GLU A 253 9.23 -6.97 -6.79
C GLU A 253 9.51 -5.57 -7.40
N ALA A 254 8.47 -4.75 -7.58
CA ALA A 254 8.62 -3.38 -8.08
C ALA A 254 9.44 -2.47 -7.13
N ALA A 255 9.25 -2.62 -5.82
CA ALA A 255 10.01 -1.88 -4.83
C ALA A 255 11.50 -2.30 -4.81
N VAL A 256 11.80 -3.59 -4.95
CA VAL A 256 13.19 -4.07 -5.07
C VAL A 256 13.86 -3.54 -6.34
N ILE A 257 13.15 -3.54 -7.49
CA ILE A 257 13.64 -2.93 -8.74
C ILE A 257 14.01 -1.45 -8.52
N THR A 258 13.16 -0.72 -7.79
CA THR A 258 13.39 0.70 -7.47
C THR A 258 14.60 0.89 -6.56
N LEU A 259 14.72 0.09 -5.49
CA LEU A 259 15.88 0.12 -4.59
C LEU A 259 17.19 -0.13 -5.36
N VAL A 260 17.24 -1.15 -6.22
CA VAL A 260 18.43 -1.46 -7.02
C VAL A 260 18.78 -0.31 -7.95
N ALA A 261 17.78 0.30 -8.60
CA ALA A 261 17.99 1.44 -9.49
C ALA A 261 18.52 2.68 -8.73
N ASP A 262 17.96 2.97 -7.55
CA ASP A 262 18.38 4.07 -6.66
C ASP A 262 19.83 3.86 -6.15
N VAL A 263 20.20 2.62 -5.82
CA VAL A 263 21.57 2.27 -5.38
C VAL A 263 22.57 2.47 -6.51
N GLU A 264 22.25 2.01 -7.74
CA GLU A 264 23.07 2.29 -8.91
C GLU A 264 23.22 3.80 -9.18
N GLU A 265 22.16 4.58 -9.00
CA GLU A 265 22.20 6.03 -9.14
C GLU A 265 23.19 6.67 -8.15
N ALA A 266 23.04 6.34 -6.87
CA ALA A 266 23.89 6.88 -5.83
C ALA A 266 25.35 6.42 -6.00
N TYR A 267 25.57 5.19 -6.47
CA TYR A 267 26.90 4.65 -6.74
C TYR A 267 27.62 5.41 -7.87
N TRP A 268 26.95 5.58 -9.03
CA TRP A 268 27.54 6.31 -10.16
C TRP A 268 27.66 7.80 -9.88
N SER A 269 26.74 8.40 -9.13
CA SER A 269 26.85 9.80 -8.67
C SER A 269 28.06 10.00 -7.73
N LEU A 270 28.34 9.04 -6.85
CA LEU A 270 29.55 9.06 -6.03
C LEU A 270 30.81 8.91 -6.90
N TYR A 271 30.79 8.03 -7.90
CA TYR A 271 31.91 7.91 -8.84
C TYR A 271 32.18 9.22 -9.58
N GLU A 272 31.11 9.90 -10.04
CA GLU A 272 31.21 11.20 -10.69
C GLU A 272 31.82 12.26 -9.75
N SER A 273 31.37 12.34 -8.49
CA SER A 273 31.84 13.35 -7.55
C SER A 273 33.34 13.21 -7.23
N TYR A 274 33.86 11.97 -7.17
CA TYR A 274 35.31 11.73 -7.10
C TYR A 274 36.05 12.28 -8.32
N ARG A 275 35.54 12.04 -9.53
CA ARG A 275 36.19 12.51 -10.77
C ARG A 275 36.13 14.03 -10.93
N LEU A 276 35.02 14.63 -10.54
CA LEU A 276 34.86 16.09 -10.50
C LEU A 276 35.82 16.73 -9.50
N LEU A 277 35.97 16.14 -8.31
CA LEU A 277 36.96 16.58 -7.33
C LEU A 277 38.39 16.45 -7.86
N GLU A 278 38.72 15.35 -8.53
CA GLU A 278 40.05 15.14 -9.12
C GLU A 278 40.36 16.20 -10.19
N ALA A 279 39.41 16.49 -11.08
CA ALA A 279 39.53 17.52 -12.10
C ALA A 279 39.67 18.92 -11.48
N SER A 280 38.88 19.24 -10.44
CA SER A 280 38.93 20.54 -9.75
C SER A 280 40.25 20.73 -8.99
N LEU A 281 40.78 19.68 -8.35
CA LEU A 281 42.09 19.69 -7.68
C LEU A 281 43.23 19.91 -8.67
N ARG A 282 43.25 19.19 -9.79
CA ARG A 282 44.26 19.38 -10.85
C ARG A 282 44.19 20.80 -11.44
N GLY A 283 42.98 21.34 -11.61
CA GLY A 283 42.75 22.73 -12.00
C GLY A 283 43.33 23.74 -11.00
N ARG A 284 43.02 23.56 -9.71
CA ARG A 284 43.54 24.40 -8.60
C ARG A 284 45.07 24.37 -8.55
N GLU A 285 45.68 23.19 -8.66
CA GLU A 285 47.15 23.03 -8.62
C GLU A 285 47.83 23.70 -9.81
N SER A 286 47.28 23.53 -11.02
CA SER A 286 47.79 24.22 -12.21
C SER A 286 47.65 25.74 -12.08
N ALA A 287 46.55 26.23 -11.50
CA ALA A 287 46.34 27.66 -11.25
C ALA A 287 47.29 28.20 -10.17
N LEU A 288 47.54 27.44 -9.10
CA LEU A 288 48.50 27.80 -8.05
C LEU A 288 49.93 27.93 -8.61
N GLN A 289 50.35 26.98 -9.44
CA GLN A 289 51.65 27.06 -10.13
C GLN A 289 51.74 28.32 -11.00
N THR A 290 50.65 28.66 -11.71
CA THR A 290 50.59 29.86 -12.54
C THR A 290 50.69 31.14 -11.69
N PHE A 291 49.97 31.18 -10.58
CA PHE A 291 49.99 32.30 -9.63
C PHE A 291 51.37 32.52 -9.01
N GLN A 292 51.99 31.46 -8.47
CA GLN A 292 53.35 31.52 -7.90
C GLN A 292 54.38 31.97 -8.95
N TYR A 293 54.25 31.47 -10.19
CA TYR A 293 55.11 31.88 -11.28
C TYR A 293 54.97 33.39 -11.61
N GLN A 294 53.75 33.95 -11.62
CA GLN A 294 53.57 35.39 -11.81
C GLN A 294 54.09 36.22 -10.64
N GLN A 295 53.87 35.76 -9.41
CA GLN A 295 54.34 36.44 -8.22
C GLN A 295 55.88 36.60 -8.25
N VAL A 296 56.61 35.52 -8.56
CA VAL A 296 58.07 35.56 -8.68
C VAL A 296 58.53 36.49 -9.81
N ARG A 297 57.82 36.50 -10.96
CA ARG A 297 58.14 37.42 -12.07
C ARG A 297 57.92 38.88 -11.69
N LEU A 298 56.85 39.18 -10.95
CA LEU A 298 56.53 40.51 -10.47
C LEU A 298 57.59 41.01 -9.48
N GLU A 299 58.00 40.16 -8.53
CA GLU A 299 59.08 40.44 -7.57
C GLU A 299 60.43 40.67 -8.25
N ALA A 300 60.71 39.92 -9.34
CA ALA A 300 61.90 40.10 -10.18
C ALA A 300 61.81 41.31 -11.13
N GLY A 301 60.71 42.07 -11.14
CA GLY A 301 60.49 43.23 -12.01
C GLY A 301 60.22 42.92 -13.49
N ALA A 302 60.04 41.64 -13.84
CA ALA A 302 59.78 41.16 -15.20
C ALA A 302 58.31 40.77 -15.45
N GLY A 303 57.45 40.90 -14.43
CA GLY A 303 56.02 40.60 -14.46
C GLY A 303 55.16 41.86 -14.38
N ARG A 304 53.89 41.75 -14.81
CA ARG A 304 52.91 42.82 -14.71
C ARG A 304 51.90 42.55 -13.60
N GLN A 305 51.46 43.59 -12.91
CA GLN A 305 50.52 43.48 -11.78
C GLN A 305 49.13 42.97 -12.20
N ASP A 306 48.67 43.28 -13.42
CA ASP A 306 47.40 42.78 -13.94
C ASP A 306 47.42 41.28 -14.23
N GLU A 307 48.55 40.72 -14.68
CA GLU A 307 48.71 39.28 -14.91
C GLU A 307 48.73 38.48 -13.60
N GLU A 308 49.39 39.00 -12.57
CA GLU A 308 49.42 38.40 -11.23
C GLU A 308 48.02 38.39 -10.60
N ALA A 309 47.31 39.51 -10.63
CA ALA A 309 45.94 39.60 -10.11
C ALA A 309 44.97 38.66 -10.84
N GLN A 310 45.11 38.50 -12.16
CA GLN A 310 44.31 37.53 -12.93
C GLN A 310 44.60 36.09 -12.52
N ALA A 311 45.88 35.73 -12.35
CA ALA A 311 46.27 34.39 -11.91
C ALA A 311 45.81 34.11 -10.47
N GLN A 312 45.89 35.12 -9.59
CA GLN A 312 45.42 35.04 -8.20
C GLN A 312 43.90 34.82 -8.14
N SER A 313 43.13 35.60 -8.91
CA SER A 313 41.67 35.44 -9.02
C SER A 313 41.30 34.03 -9.50
N GLN A 314 42.00 33.52 -10.52
CA GLN A 314 41.78 32.16 -11.03
C GLN A 314 42.07 31.08 -9.99
N PHE A 315 43.14 31.23 -9.20
CA PHE A 315 43.46 30.29 -8.13
C PHE A 315 42.33 30.23 -7.09
N PHE A 316 41.85 31.38 -6.60
CA PHE A 316 40.75 31.41 -5.64
C PHE A 316 39.43 30.91 -6.23
N GLN A 317 39.19 31.13 -7.53
CA GLN A 317 38.05 30.53 -8.23
C GLN A 317 38.10 28.99 -8.19
N PHE A 318 39.24 28.38 -8.52
CA PHE A 318 39.39 26.92 -8.43
C PHE A 318 39.39 26.41 -7.00
N GLN A 319 39.89 27.19 -6.03
CA GLN A 319 39.80 26.83 -4.62
C GLN A 319 38.35 26.75 -4.15
N ALA A 320 37.51 27.72 -4.54
CA ALA A 320 36.08 27.67 -4.26
C ALA A 320 35.40 26.48 -4.97
N LEU A 321 35.81 26.17 -6.21
CA LEU A 321 35.32 24.99 -6.94
C LEU A 321 35.64 23.68 -6.18
N VAL A 322 36.87 23.53 -5.68
CA VAL A 322 37.29 22.36 -4.88
C VAL A 322 36.44 22.25 -3.61
N GLN A 323 36.28 23.35 -2.86
CA GLN A 323 35.47 23.39 -1.64
C GLN A 323 34.01 23.01 -1.93
N ASN A 324 33.44 23.48 -3.04
CA ASN A 324 32.10 23.09 -3.48
C ASN A 324 32.04 21.61 -3.88
N SER A 325 33.03 21.07 -4.60
CA SER A 325 33.06 19.64 -4.96
C SER A 325 33.20 18.71 -3.75
N LEU A 326 33.67 19.21 -2.61
CA LEU A 326 33.72 18.46 -1.34
C LEU A 326 32.40 18.57 -0.56
N ALA A 327 31.99 19.79 -0.23
CA ALA A 327 31.00 20.07 0.82
C ALA A 327 29.60 20.46 0.32
N SER A 328 29.44 20.69 -0.99
CA SER A 328 28.12 21.02 -1.57
C SER A 328 27.11 19.90 -1.31
N PRO A 329 25.79 20.17 -1.34
CA PRO A 329 24.76 19.13 -1.38
C PRO A 329 24.93 18.12 -2.53
N THR A 330 25.64 18.51 -3.60
CA THR A 330 26.03 17.65 -4.73
C THR A 330 27.51 17.26 -4.72
N GLY A 331 28.22 17.58 -3.64
CA GLY A 331 29.64 17.28 -3.44
C GLY A 331 29.87 15.85 -2.96
N LEU A 332 31.15 15.50 -2.81
CA LEU A 332 31.60 14.17 -2.43
C LEU A 332 30.94 13.65 -1.15
N TYR A 333 30.99 14.43 -0.06
CA TYR A 333 30.50 13.96 1.24
C TYR A 333 28.98 13.76 1.28
N ALA A 334 28.22 14.64 0.62
CA ALA A 334 26.76 14.52 0.55
C ALA A 334 26.31 13.36 -0.35
N THR A 335 26.99 13.14 -1.48
CA THR A 335 26.71 12.00 -2.38
C THR A 335 27.07 10.67 -1.72
N GLU A 336 28.17 10.61 -0.97
CA GLU A 336 28.54 9.45 -0.17
C GLU A 336 27.49 9.16 0.92
N GLN A 337 27.05 10.18 1.66
CA GLN A 337 26.02 10.02 2.69
C GLN A 337 24.71 9.46 2.10
N ARG A 338 24.34 9.87 0.90
CA ARG A 338 23.18 9.32 0.19
C ARG A 338 23.34 7.83 -0.10
N LEU A 339 24.51 7.41 -0.61
CA LEU A 339 24.80 5.99 -0.84
C LEU A 339 24.75 5.20 0.48
N ARG A 340 25.43 5.70 1.53
CA ARG A 340 25.47 5.11 2.88
C ARG A 340 24.08 4.85 3.43
N TYR A 341 23.17 5.81 3.29
CA TYR A 341 21.78 5.66 3.72
C TYR A 341 21.09 4.47 3.01
N LEU A 342 21.21 4.37 1.68
CA LEU A 342 20.59 3.28 0.92
C LEU A 342 21.15 1.91 1.33
N ILE A 343 22.47 1.80 1.47
CA ILE A 343 23.15 0.54 1.85
C ILE A 343 23.10 0.22 3.36
N GLY A 344 22.46 1.08 4.17
CA GLY A 344 22.21 0.84 5.59
C GLY A 344 23.41 1.08 6.51
N LEU A 345 24.33 1.96 6.10
CA LEU A 345 25.50 2.34 6.88
C LEU A 345 25.26 3.64 7.68
N PRO A 346 26.06 3.89 8.73
CA PRO A 346 26.08 5.19 9.41
C PRO A 346 26.35 6.32 8.42
N ALA A 347 25.79 7.51 8.69
CA ALA A 347 25.98 8.68 7.82
C ALA A 347 27.46 9.06 7.69
N THR A 348 28.24 8.85 8.75
CA THR A 348 29.71 8.99 8.75
C THR A 348 30.28 8.06 9.82
N ASP A 349 31.37 7.36 9.51
CA ASP A 349 32.11 6.46 10.41
C ASP A 349 33.63 6.77 10.44
N GLY A 350 34.03 7.88 9.82
CA GLY A 350 35.43 8.29 9.68
C GLY A 350 36.19 7.65 8.52
N GLN A 351 35.55 6.77 7.73
CA GLN A 351 36.09 6.20 6.50
C GLN A 351 35.34 6.76 5.28
N LEU A 352 35.99 6.83 4.12
CA LEU A 352 35.33 7.19 2.85
C LEU A 352 35.09 5.96 1.99
N ILE A 353 33.91 5.88 1.38
CA ILE A 353 33.62 4.88 0.36
C ILE A 353 34.21 5.35 -0.98
N LYS A 354 34.98 4.48 -1.63
CA LYS A 354 35.54 4.71 -2.95
C LYS A 354 34.98 3.70 -3.95
N PRO A 355 34.22 4.13 -4.98
CA PRO A 355 33.75 3.25 -6.03
C PRO A 355 34.93 2.60 -6.77
N SER A 356 34.95 1.27 -6.80
CA SER A 356 36.03 0.49 -7.43
C SER A 356 35.63 -0.19 -8.75
N SER A 357 34.35 -0.16 -9.12
CA SER A 357 33.87 -0.71 -10.39
C SER A 357 34.12 0.25 -11.54
N ASP A 358 34.66 -0.25 -12.65
CA ASP A 358 34.89 0.54 -13.84
C ASP A 358 33.59 0.77 -14.63
N PRO A 359 33.28 2.01 -15.04
CA PRO A 359 32.11 2.29 -15.86
C PRO A 359 32.24 1.68 -17.26
N THR A 360 31.11 1.22 -17.81
CA THR A 360 31.07 0.74 -19.19
C THR A 360 31.20 1.92 -20.15
N ASN A 361 32.12 1.83 -21.11
CA ASN A 361 32.34 2.85 -22.15
C ASN A 361 32.13 2.30 -23.58
N ILE A 362 31.79 1.02 -23.71
CA ILE A 362 31.57 0.33 -24.99
C ILE A 362 30.10 0.52 -25.39
N GLN A 363 29.85 0.69 -26.68
CA GLN A 363 28.50 0.77 -27.24
C GLN A 363 27.75 -0.55 -27.02
N VAL A 364 26.61 -0.48 -26.33
CA VAL A 364 25.68 -1.61 -26.19
C VAL A 364 24.71 -1.56 -27.37
N VAL A 365 24.67 -2.65 -28.15
CA VAL A 365 23.70 -2.84 -29.22
C VAL A 365 22.67 -3.86 -28.76
N PHE A 366 21.40 -3.51 -28.88
CA PHE A 366 20.29 -4.38 -28.54
C PHE A 366 19.33 -4.52 -29.73
N ASP A 367 18.63 -5.65 -29.79
CA ASP A 367 17.54 -5.84 -30.74
C ASP A 367 16.26 -5.20 -30.19
N TRP A 368 15.69 -4.26 -30.92
CA TRP A 368 14.50 -3.50 -30.51
C TRP A 368 13.30 -4.43 -30.31
N ASP A 369 13.06 -5.35 -31.25
CA ASP A 369 11.89 -6.23 -31.20
C ASP A 369 11.97 -7.23 -30.03
N SER A 370 13.16 -7.79 -29.78
CA SER A 370 13.40 -8.61 -28.59
C SER A 370 13.29 -7.79 -27.29
N ALA A 371 13.73 -6.53 -27.27
CA ALA A 371 13.61 -5.69 -26.08
C ALA A 371 12.14 -5.35 -25.77
N LEU A 372 11.36 -5.00 -26.79
CA LEU A 372 9.94 -4.69 -26.65
C LEU A 372 9.13 -5.91 -26.18
N SER A 373 9.39 -7.08 -26.75
CA SER A 373 8.74 -8.32 -26.31
C SER A 373 9.08 -8.72 -24.87
N GLN A 374 10.33 -8.51 -24.47
CA GLN A 374 10.74 -8.69 -23.07
C GLN A 374 10.02 -7.69 -22.15
N ALA A 375 9.95 -6.41 -22.52
CA ALA A 375 9.26 -5.40 -21.75
C ALA A 375 7.76 -5.74 -21.55
N LEU A 376 7.05 -6.11 -22.62
CA LEU A 376 5.62 -6.44 -22.55
C LEU A 376 5.31 -7.74 -21.78
N THR A 377 6.29 -8.64 -21.65
CA THR A 377 6.10 -9.94 -20.99
C THR A 377 6.58 -9.95 -19.54
N ARG A 378 7.70 -9.28 -19.25
CA ARG A 378 8.38 -9.39 -17.94
C ARG A 378 8.03 -8.28 -16.98
N ARG A 379 7.68 -7.08 -17.47
CA ARG A 379 7.41 -5.92 -16.61
C ARG A 379 6.37 -6.24 -15.53
N VAL A 380 6.74 -5.93 -14.30
CA VAL A 380 5.97 -6.27 -13.10
C VAL A 380 4.62 -5.56 -13.08
N GLU A 381 4.55 -4.35 -13.63
CA GLU A 381 3.35 -3.52 -13.71
C GLU A 381 2.27 -4.18 -14.58
N ILE A 382 2.68 -4.78 -15.71
CA ILE A 382 1.80 -5.54 -16.61
C ILE A 382 1.30 -6.80 -15.90
N ARG A 383 2.19 -7.52 -15.20
CA ARG A 383 1.82 -8.73 -14.45
C ARG A 383 0.82 -8.42 -13.34
N ARG A 384 1.06 -7.37 -12.57
CA ARG A 384 0.15 -6.86 -11.54
C ARG A 384 -1.20 -6.47 -12.12
N GLN A 385 -1.22 -5.78 -13.27
CA GLN A 385 -2.48 -5.40 -13.93
C GLN A 385 -3.25 -6.61 -14.45
N LYS A 386 -2.56 -7.64 -14.96
CA LYS A 386 -3.18 -8.92 -15.34
C LYS A 386 -3.80 -9.65 -14.15
N TRP A 387 -3.16 -9.61 -12.97
CA TRP A 387 -3.76 -10.12 -11.73
C TRP A 387 -5.03 -9.36 -11.34
N ASN A 388 -5.02 -8.03 -11.44
CA ASN A 388 -6.20 -7.20 -11.19
C ASN A 388 -7.36 -7.54 -12.14
N ILE A 389 -7.08 -7.73 -13.44
CA ILE A 389 -8.09 -8.18 -14.42
C ILE A 389 -8.64 -9.53 -13.99
N LYS A 390 -7.78 -10.49 -13.64
CA LYS A 390 -8.20 -11.83 -13.23
C LYS A 390 -9.11 -11.77 -12.00
N ARG A 391 -8.78 -10.93 -11.01
CA ARG A 391 -9.65 -10.66 -9.84
C ARG A 391 -11.02 -10.16 -10.29
N ARG A 392 -11.09 -9.12 -11.13
CA ARG A 392 -12.37 -8.58 -11.64
C ARG A 392 -13.18 -9.59 -12.45
N GLU A 393 -12.50 -10.46 -13.21
CA GLU A 393 -13.16 -11.54 -13.94
C GLU A 393 -13.81 -12.55 -13.00
N LEU A 394 -13.14 -12.92 -11.90
CA LEU A 394 -13.72 -13.77 -10.86
C LEU A 394 -14.89 -13.08 -10.15
N GLU A 395 -14.77 -11.80 -9.80
CA GLU A 395 -15.87 -11.02 -9.23
C GLU A 395 -17.10 -10.97 -10.17
N LEU A 396 -16.87 -10.87 -11.49
CA LEU A 396 -17.94 -10.94 -12.49
C LEU A 396 -18.61 -12.32 -12.53
N VAL A 397 -17.85 -13.40 -12.40
CA VAL A 397 -18.41 -14.75 -12.27
C VAL A 397 -19.26 -14.85 -11.00
N ALA A 398 -18.75 -14.40 -9.85
CA ALA A 398 -19.48 -14.42 -8.58
C ALA A 398 -20.78 -13.59 -8.67
N ALA A 399 -20.72 -12.39 -9.24
CA ALA A 399 -21.90 -11.55 -9.45
C ALA A 399 -22.97 -12.22 -10.33
N ARG A 400 -22.57 -12.96 -11.38
CA ARG A 400 -23.50 -13.73 -12.23
C ARG A 400 -24.15 -14.88 -11.46
N LEU A 401 -23.38 -15.58 -10.62
CA LEU A 401 -23.88 -16.68 -9.80
C LEU A 401 -24.84 -16.18 -8.71
N ASN A 402 -24.60 -14.99 -8.15
CA ASN A 402 -25.49 -14.31 -7.20
C ASN A 402 -26.82 -13.84 -7.77
N ARG A 403 -27.02 -13.95 -9.09
CA ARG A 403 -28.33 -13.70 -9.72
C ARG A 403 -29.25 -14.91 -9.62
N ARG A 404 -28.74 -16.10 -9.30
CA ARG A 404 -29.57 -17.29 -9.10
C ARG A 404 -30.41 -17.13 -7.83
N PRO A 405 -31.63 -17.70 -7.77
CA PRO A 405 -32.39 -17.72 -6.53
C PRO A 405 -31.70 -18.62 -5.51
N ARG A 406 -31.94 -18.38 -4.23
CA ARG A 406 -31.44 -19.24 -3.15
C ARG A 406 -32.44 -20.37 -2.93
N LEU A 407 -32.00 -21.59 -3.25
CA LEU A 407 -32.76 -22.81 -3.05
C LEU A 407 -31.92 -23.71 -2.15
N ASP A 408 -32.36 -23.91 -0.91
CA ASP A 408 -31.64 -24.69 0.09
C ASP A 408 -32.44 -25.96 0.41
N PHE A 409 -31.79 -27.11 0.43
CA PHE A 409 -32.32 -28.32 1.06
C PHE A 409 -32.00 -28.28 2.54
N LEU A 410 -33.00 -28.58 3.38
CA LEU A 410 -32.87 -28.69 4.83
C LEU A 410 -33.25 -30.10 5.25
N GLY A 411 -32.36 -30.78 5.95
CA GLY A 411 -32.61 -32.02 6.65
C GLY A 411 -32.23 -31.86 8.12
N GLN A 412 -33.15 -32.19 9.02
CA GLN A 412 -32.94 -32.12 10.46
C GLN A 412 -33.40 -33.43 11.09
N TYR A 413 -32.60 -33.92 12.02
CA TYR A 413 -32.93 -35.07 12.86
C TYR A 413 -32.70 -34.71 14.32
N ARG A 414 -33.67 -34.98 15.19
CA ARG A 414 -33.67 -34.55 16.59
C ARG A 414 -34.14 -35.67 17.50
N TRP A 415 -33.35 -35.98 18.52
CA TRP A 415 -33.76 -36.77 19.67
C TRP A 415 -34.20 -35.83 20.78
N ARG A 416 -35.40 -36.03 21.33
CA ARG A 416 -35.90 -35.25 22.46
C ARG A 416 -35.90 -36.07 23.73
N GLY A 417 -35.78 -35.37 24.85
CA GLY A 417 -35.96 -35.97 26.16
C GLY A 417 -36.65 -35.02 27.14
N LEU A 418 -37.20 -35.64 28.16
CA LEU A 418 -37.75 -35.05 29.36
C LEU A 418 -37.23 -35.86 30.54
N GLY A 419 -36.87 -35.20 31.64
CA GLY A 419 -36.52 -35.87 32.89
C GLY A 419 -36.72 -34.95 34.09
N ASP A 420 -37.00 -35.49 35.28
CA ASP A 420 -36.95 -34.73 36.54
C ASP A 420 -35.48 -34.37 36.90
N HIS A 421 -34.57 -35.30 36.58
CA HIS A 421 -33.13 -35.16 36.78
C HIS A 421 -32.37 -34.99 35.46
N LEU A 422 -31.22 -34.30 35.51
CA LEU A 422 -30.33 -34.16 34.36
C LEU A 422 -29.65 -35.51 34.03
N ILE A 423 -29.00 -36.11 35.04
CA ILE A 423 -28.31 -37.41 35.00
C ILE A 423 -28.57 -38.10 36.34
N GLY A 424 -28.84 -39.41 36.34
CA GLY A 424 -29.08 -40.20 37.56
C GLY A 424 -30.09 -41.31 37.31
N ASP A 425 -30.07 -42.35 38.14
CA ASP A 425 -31.03 -43.46 38.08
C ASP A 425 -31.58 -43.60 39.51
N SER A 426 -32.57 -42.78 39.83
CA SER A 426 -33.20 -42.69 41.15
C SER A 426 -34.48 -43.53 41.23
N ASP A 427 -35.22 -43.63 40.13
CA ASP A 427 -36.48 -44.38 40.04
C ASP A 427 -36.62 -45.09 38.68
N PRO A 428 -37.33 -46.24 38.60
CA PRO A 428 -37.54 -47.00 37.36
C PRO A 428 -38.53 -46.34 36.37
N ASP A 429 -38.80 -45.04 36.50
CA ASP A 429 -39.69 -44.28 35.62
C ASP A 429 -38.95 -43.94 34.30
N PRO A 430 -39.52 -44.23 33.11
CA PRO A 430 -38.94 -43.85 31.82
C PRO A 430 -38.62 -42.34 31.67
N LEU A 431 -39.21 -41.49 32.52
CA LEU A 431 -39.00 -40.04 32.56
C LEU A 431 -38.18 -39.56 33.78
N ASP A 432 -37.41 -40.44 34.43
CA ASP A 432 -36.58 -40.05 35.59
C ASP A 432 -35.43 -39.12 35.19
N ASN A 433 -34.73 -39.41 34.09
CA ASN A 433 -33.57 -38.62 33.64
C ASN A 433 -33.60 -38.23 32.15
N LEU A 434 -33.05 -37.04 31.85
CA LEU A 434 -33.07 -36.47 30.51
C LEU A 434 -32.23 -37.27 29.50
N TYR A 435 -30.99 -37.61 29.83
CA TYR A 435 -30.12 -38.29 28.87
C TYR A 435 -30.52 -39.74 28.60
N GLY A 436 -31.15 -40.41 29.56
CA GLY A 436 -31.77 -41.72 29.42
C GLY A 436 -32.98 -41.67 28.50
N SER A 437 -33.83 -40.65 28.60
CA SER A 437 -34.93 -40.48 27.63
C SER A 437 -34.43 -40.14 26.21
N ILE A 438 -33.33 -39.37 26.08
CA ILE A 438 -32.68 -39.12 24.78
C ILE A 438 -32.04 -40.39 24.20
N THR A 439 -31.31 -41.16 25.00
CA THR A 439 -30.60 -42.38 24.54
C THR A 439 -31.52 -43.59 24.36
N GLY A 440 -32.64 -43.65 25.10
CA GLY A 440 -33.71 -44.63 24.90
C GLY A 440 -34.38 -44.48 23.54
N GLY A 441 -34.42 -43.26 23.00
CA GLY A 441 -34.82 -43.00 21.62
C GLY A 441 -36.31 -43.16 21.36
N ASP A 442 -37.17 -43.15 22.38
CA ASP A 442 -38.62 -43.26 22.18
C ASP A 442 -39.23 -41.98 21.56
N TYR A 443 -38.54 -40.83 21.69
CA TYR A 443 -38.98 -39.52 21.20
C TYR A 443 -38.01 -38.96 20.15
N GLN A 444 -38.36 -39.13 18.88
CA GLN A 444 -37.53 -38.71 17.74
C GLN A 444 -38.35 -37.86 16.77
N GLU A 445 -37.73 -36.82 16.22
CA GLU A 445 -38.30 -35.93 15.22
C GLU A 445 -37.36 -35.84 14.02
N TRP A 446 -37.92 -35.79 12.82
CA TRP A 446 -37.15 -35.48 11.63
C TRP A 446 -37.94 -34.49 10.77
N GLN A 447 -37.20 -33.62 10.08
CA GLN A 447 -37.74 -32.66 9.15
C GLN A 447 -36.89 -32.68 7.89
N ALA A 448 -37.53 -32.75 6.72
CA ALA A 448 -36.87 -32.56 5.44
C ALA A 448 -37.69 -31.59 4.59
N GLY A 449 -37.04 -30.63 3.95
CA GLY A 449 -37.71 -29.60 3.18
C GLY A 449 -36.80 -28.90 2.17
N LEU A 450 -37.43 -28.15 1.27
CA LEU A 450 -36.76 -27.25 0.34
C LEU A 450 -37.21 -25.82 0.65
N GLU A 451 -36.27 -24.92 0.84
CA GLU A 451 -36.51 -23.49 1.09
C GLU A 451 -36.09 -22.69 -0.15
N LEU A 452 -37.03 -21.98 -0.77
CA LEU A 452 -36.77 -21.10 -1.91
C LEU A 452 -36.96 -19.64 -1.49
N SER A 453 -35.89 -18.84 -1.57
CA SER A 453 -35.94 -17.39 -1.31
C SER A 453 -35.28 -16.61 -2.44
N PHE A 454 -35.95 -15.57 -2.92
CA PHE A 454 -35.38 -14.59 -3.85
C PHE A 454 -36.18 -13.28 -3.83
N PRO A 455 -35.53 -12.11 -3.93
CA PRO A 455 -36.24 -10.85 -4.09
C PRO A 455 -36.84 -10.74 -5.48
N VAL A 456 -38.13 -10.41 -5.56
CA VAL A 456 -38.84 -10.20 -6.84
C VAL A 456 -38.25 -8.97 -7.53
N GLY A 457 -37.60 -9.18 -8.68
CA GLY A 457 -37.00 -8.13 -9.52
C GLY A 457 -35.48 -8.12 -9.59
N LEU A 458 -34.76 -8.75 -8.64
CA LEU A 458 -33.29 -8.96 -8.67
C LEU A 458 -32.44 -7.70 -9.01
N ARG A 459 -32.92 -6.48 -8.68
CA ARG A 459 -32.26 -5.23 -9.06
C ARG A 459 -30.81 -5.17 -8.56
N ALA A 460 -30.57 -5.45 -7.28
CA ALA A 460 -29.23 -5.45 -6.70
C ALA A 460 -28.27 -6.45 -7.36
N ALA A 461 -28.72 -7.68 -7.65
CA ALA A 461 -27.90 -8.67 -8.35
C ALA A 461 -27.61 -8.24 -9.79
N SER A 462 -28.59 -7.64 -10.47
CA SER A 462 -28.42 -7.14 -11.84
C SER A 462 -27.45 -5.96 -11.93
N THR A 463 -27.52 -5.02 -10.98
CA THR A 463 -26.60 -3.88 -10.89
C THR A 463 -25.20 -4.34 -10.53
N ALA A 464 -25.05 -5.33 -9.63
CA ALA A 464 -23.76 -5.93 -9.31
C ALA A 464 -23.09 -6.57 -10.54
N VAL A 465 -23.85 -7.28 -11.40
CA VAL A 465 -23.34 -7.82 -12.68
C VAL A 465 -22.93 -6.70 -13.63
N ALA A 466 -23.76 -5.65 -13.78
CA ALA A 466 -23.43 -4.52 -14.64
C ALA A 466 -22.15 -3.80 -14.16
N HIS A 467 -22.05 -3.55 -12.85
CA HIS A 467 -20.88 -2.95 -12.22
C HIS A 467 -19.62 -3.81 -12.42
N ALA A 468 -19.68 -5.12 -12.18
CA ALA A 468 -18.55 -6.02 -12.39
C ALA A 468 -18.11 -6.08 -13.86
N ARG A 469 -19.05 -6.02 -14.82
CA ARG A 469 -18.72 -5.93 -16.25
C ARG A 469 -17.96 -4.65 -16.58
N LEU A 470 -18.40 -3.51 -16.05
CA LEU A 470 -17.73 -2.23 -16.25
C LEU A 470 -16.33 -2.23 -15.62
N ASN A 471 -16.16 -2.85 -14.44
CA ASN A 471 -14.84 -3.00 -13.83
C ASN A 471 -13.89 -3.85 -14.69
N VAL A 472 -14.34 -4.98 -15.23
CA VAL A 472 -13.51 -5.79 -16.15
C VAL A 472 -13.13 -4.99 -17.40
N ALA A 473 -14.08 -4.25 -17.99
CA ALA A 473 -13.79 -3.41 -19.15
C ALA A 473 -12.77 -2.31 -18.81
N ARG A 474 -12.93 -1.64 -17.67
CA ARG A 474 -11.99 -0.62 -17.17
C ARG A 474 -10.58 -1.19 -16.98
N GLU A 475 -10.43 -2.31 -16.28
CA GLU A 475 -9.10 -2.89 -16.02
C GLU A 475 -8.40 -3.34 -17.31
N ARG A 476 -9.16 -3.82 -18.31
CA ARG A 476 -8.64 -4.16 -19.64
C ARG A 476 -8.18 -2.92 -20.40
N SER A 477 -8.93 -1.83 -20.37
CA SER A 477 -8.49 -0.57 -20.96
C SER A 477 -7.24 -0.02 -20.28
N LEU A 478 -7.14 -0.15 -18.95
CA LEU A 478 -5.93 0.22 -18.21
C LEU A 478 -4.72 -0.65 -18.58
N LEU A 479 -4.92 -1.95 -18.84
CA LEU A 479 -3.85 -2.81 -19.34
C LEU A 479 -3.36 -2.34 -20.71
N ASN A 480 -4.27 -2.06 -21.65
CA ASN A 480 -3.88 -1.58 -22.98
C ASN A 480 -3.09 -0.26 -22.89
N GLU A 481 -3.52 0.67 -22.05
CA GLU A 481 -2.81 1.94 -21.82
C GLU A 481 -1.44 1.71 -21.15
N THR A 482 -1.36 0.76 -20.23
CA THR A 482 -0.08 0.38 -19.58
C THR A 482 0.88 -0.22 -20.60
N GLU A 483 0.44 -1.15 -21.44
CA GLU A 483 1.25 -1.75 -22.50
C GLU A 483 1.73 -0.70 -23.52
N LEU A 484 0.85 0.24 -23.89
CA LEU A 484 1.22 1.39 -24.73
C LEU A 484 2.27 2.27 -24.05
N ARG A 485 2.06 2.67 -22.78
CA ARG A 485 3.02 3.49 -22.03
C ARG A 485 4.38 2.82 -21.92
N VAL A 486 4.41 1.51 -21.68
CA VAL A 486 5.64 0.70 -21.61
C VAL A 486 6.43 0.76 -22.92
N SER A 487 5.74 0.73 -24.08
CA SER A 487 6.40 0.88 -25.39
C SER A 487 7.05 2.26 -25.56
N HIS A 488 6.39 3.32 -25.07
CA HIS A 488 6.93 4.68 -25.06
C HIS A 488 8.12 4.82 -24.11
N ASP A 489 8.01 4.32 -22.87
CA ASP A 489 9.11 4.35 -21.90
C ASP A 489 10.36 3.66 -22.44
N LEU A 490 10.19 2.50 -23.08
CA LEU A 490 11.29 1.76 -23.69
C LEU A 490 11.90 2.54 -24.86
N SER A 491 11.07 3.17 -25.69
CA SER A 491 11.55 4.02 -26.80
C SER A 491 12.35 5.22 -26.30
N ASP A 492 11.91 5.84 -25.21
CA ASP A 492 12.61 6.97 -24.59
C ASP A 492 13.96 6.51 -24.01
N ALA A 493 13.99 5.40 -23.27
CA ALA A 493 15.21 4.83 -22.72
C ALA A 493 16.22 4.39 -23.81
N ALA A 494 15.72 3.81 -24.90
CA ALA A 494 16.53 3.44 -26.07
C ALA A 494 17.22 4.65 -26.71
N ARG A 495 16.45 5.71 -26.96
CA ARG A 495 16.97 6.97 -27.51
C ARG A 495 17.94 7.65 -26.56
N GLU A 496 17.65 7.61 -25.27
CA GLU A 496 18.49 8.20 -24.24
C GLU A 496 19.85 7.51 -24.15
N LEU A 497 19.88 6.17 -24.25
CA LEU A 497 21.12 5.40 -24.31
C LEU A 497 21.99 5.79 -25.52
N GLU A 498 21.39 5.92 -26.69
CA GLU A 498 22.09 6.32 -27.91
C GLU A 498 22.61 7.77 -27.82
N ARG A 499 21.80 8.69 -27.28
CA ARG A 499 22.18 10.08 -27.01
C ARG A 499 23.36 10.14 -26.04
N ALA A 500 23.27 9.46 -24.91
CA ALA A 500 24.30 9.44 -23.88
C ALA A 500 25.62 8.88 -24.43
N HIS A 501 25.57 7.81 -25.24
CA HIS A 501 26.75 7.27 -25.89
C HIS A 501 27.40 8.25 -26.87
N THR A 502 26.60 8.92 -27.70
CA THR A 502 27.11 9.90 -28.69
C THR A 502 27.75 11.11 -27.99
N LEU A 503 27.15 11.57 -26.89
CA LEU A 503 27.72 12.65 -26.08
C LEU A 503 28.99 12.23 -25.35
N LEU A 504 29.05 11.01 -24.83
CA LEU A 504 30.26 10.45 -24.24
C LEU A 504 31.44 10.50 -25.24
N GLN A 505 31.23 10.05 -26.48
CA GLN A 505 32.25 10.12 -27.53
C GLN A 505 32.64 11.57 -27.86
N THR A 506 31.65 12.46 -27.99
CA THR A 506 31.88 13.87 -28.34
C THR A 506 32.66 14.60 -27.24
N ASN A 507 32.26 14.43 -25.97
CA ASN A 507 32.93 15.05 -24.83
C ASN A 507 34.34 14.49 -24.62
N TYR A 508 34.54 13.19 -24.89
CA TYR A 508 35.88 12.60 -24.89
C TYR A 508 36.81 13.28 -25.91
N HIS A 509 36.35 13.45 -27.15
CA HIS A 509 37.13 14.13 -28.18
C HIS A 509 37.36 15.61 -27.88
N ARG A 510 36.37 16.30 -27.28
CA ARG A 510 36.52 17.69 -26.81
C ARG A 510 37.60 17.79 -25.73
N TRP A 511 37.56 16.94 -24.72
CA TRP A 511 38.56 16.92 -23.64
C TRP A 511 39.97 16.68 -24.20
N GLN A 512 40.14 15.74 -25.12
CA GLN A 512 41.43 15.52 -25.80
C GLN A 512 41.90 16.74 -26.59
N ALA A 513 41.00 17.45 -27.27
CA ALA A 513 41.32 18.65 -28.03
C ALA A 513 41.73 19.82 -27.10
N ASP A 514 41.00 20.02 -25.99
CA ASP A 514 41.28 21.05 -24.99
C ASP A 514 42.61 20.79 -24.28
N LEU A 515 42.96 19.53 -23.99
CA LEU A 515 44.27 19.14 -23.45
C LEU A 515 45.42 19.51 -24.39
N ARG A 516 45.29 19.20 -25.69
CA ARG A 516 46.31 19.58 -26.70
C ARG A 516 46.41 21.10 -26.83
N ARG A 517 45.29 21.82 -26.80
CA ARG A 517 45.26 23.28 -26.85
C ARG A 517 45.96 23.90 -25.64
N LEU A 518 45.70 23.38 -24.44
CA LEU A 518 46.37 23.82 -23.22
C LEU A 518 47.89 23.63 -23.32
N GLU A 519 48.36 22.50 -23.86
CA GLU A 519 49.79 22.25 -24.04
C GLU A 519 50.45 23.27 -24.97
N VAL A 520 49.83 23.56 -26.13
CA VAL A 520 50.33 24.54 -27.09
C VAL A 520 50.38 25.95 -26.49
N LEU A 521 49.29 26.37 -25.83
CA LEU A 521 49.22 27.70 -25.21
C LEU A 521 50.16 27.84 -24.02
N ARG A 522 50.39 26.77 -23.26
CA ARG A 522 51.40 26.75 -22.19
C ARG A 522 52.81 27.03 -22.72
N ARG A 523 53.18 26.45 -23.87
CA ARG A 523 54.49 26.68 -24.50
C ARG A 523 54.61 28.12 -25.01
N ARG A 524 53.62 28.61 -25.77
CA ARG A 524 53.58 29.99 -26.27
C ARG A 524 53.63 31.04 -25.16
N TYR A 525 52.94 30.78 -24.05
CA TYR A 525 52.99 31.66 -22.89
C TYR A 525 54.39 31.70 -22.26
N ARG A 526 55.05 30.54 -22.12
CA ARG A 526 56.44 30.46 -21.61
C ARG A 526 57.45 31.13 -22.54
N ASP A 527 57.23 31.07 -23.84
CA ASP A 527 58.07 31.73 -24.85
C ASP A 527 57.78 33.24 -24.98
N GLY A 528 56.78 33.75 -24.25
CA GLY A 528 56.40 35.16 -24.24
C GLY A 528 55.66 35.64 -25.48
N THR A 529 55.12 34.72 -26.31
CA THR A 529 54.48 35.07 -27.58
C THR A 529 52.98 35.35 -27.47
N ASP A 530 52.33 34.96 -26.37
CA ASP A 530 50.88 35.09 -26.14
C ASP A 530 50.56 35.67 -24.75
N ASN A 531 49.34 36.21 -24.61
CA ASN A 531 48.83 36.75 -23.34
C ASN A 531 48.42 35.63 -22.36
N ILE A 532 48.69 35.82 -21.06
CA ILE A 532 48.29 34.91 -19.97
C ILE A 532 46.78 34.58 -19.98
N ALA A 533 45.93 35.51 -20.42
CA ALA A 533 44.48 35.32 -20.45
C ALA A 533 44.06 34.10 -21.30
N PHE A 534 44.70 33.87 -22.46
CA PHE A 534 44.42 32.71 -23.31
C PHE A 534 44.83 31.40 -22.64
N PHE A 535 45.94 31.41 -21.91
CA PHE A 535 46.42 30.26 -21.16
C PHE A 535 45.51 29.93 -19.96
N LEU A 536 45.11 30.93 -19.16
CA LEU A 536 44.17 30.76 -18.05
C LEU A 536 42.80 30.29 -18.55
N GLN A 537 42.34 30.80 -19.70
CA GLN A 537 41.11 30.32 -20.33
C GLN A 537 41.22 28.84 -20.72
N ALA A 538 42.31 28.42 -21.35
CA ALA A 538 42.51 27.03 -21.72
C ALA A 538 42.58 26.10 -20.48
N GLN A 539 43.13 26.57 -19.35
CA GLN A 539 43.08 25.82 -18.10
C GLN A 539 41.65 25.58 -17.61
N ARG A 540 40.79 26.61 -17.65
CA ARG A 540 39.36 26.48 -17.29
C ARG A 540 38.65 25.51 -18.23
N GLU A 541 38.86 25.64 -19.53
CA GLU A 541 38.21 24.80 -20.55
C GLU A 541 38.57 23.31 -20.39
N VAL A 542 39.82 22.98 -20.02
CA VAL A 542 40.22 21.60 -19.72
C VAL A 542 39.48 21.04 -18.50
N VAL A 543 39.37 21.81 -17.42
CA VAL A 543 38.65 21.35 -16.22
C VAL A 543 37.17 21.12 -16.54
N THR A 544 36.53 22.05 -17.26
CA THR A 544 35.13 21.89 -17.68
C THR A 544 34.94 20.71 -18.62
N SER A 545 35.78 20.54 -19.65
CA SER A 545 35.65 19.41 -20.58
C SER A 545 35.95 18.06 -19.94
N GLU A 546 36.85 18.00 -18.97
CA GLU A 546 37.10 16.80 -18.17
C GLU A 546 35.87 16.44 -17.33
N SER A 547 35.30 17.42 -16.63
CA SER A 547 34.06 17.26 -15.88
C SER A 547 32.90 16.80 -16.77
N ASP A 548 32.70 17.42 -17.93
CA ASP A 548 31.66 17.06 -18.90
C ASP A 548 31.84 15.63 -19.45
N PHE A 549 33.09 15.15 -19.59
CA PHE A 549 33.37 13.78 -20.01
C PHE A 549 33.00 12.76 -18.93
N TYR A 550 33.36 13.02 -17.67
CA TYR A 550 33.00 12.12 -16.57
C TYR A 550 31.53 12.20 -16.17
N GLY A 551 30.83 13.31 -16.42
CA GLY A 551 29.36 13.34 -16.36
C GLY A 551 28.74 12.50 -17.48
N ALA A 552 29.26 12.61 -18.71
CA ALA A 552 28.73 11.83 -19.83
C ALA A 552 28.95 10.31 -19.69
N ILE A 553 30.04 9.88 -19.03
CA ILE A 553 30.26 8.44 -18.80
C ILE A 553 29.30 7.89 -17.74
N THR A 554 28.99 8.65 -16.69
CA THR A 554 28.01 8.23 -15.67
C THR A 554 26.60 8.25 -16.24
N ASP A 555 26.22 9.30 -16.98
CA ASP A 555 24.95 9.38 -17.71
C ASP A 555 24.72 8.17 -18.62
N TYR A 556 25.75 7.71 -19.34
CA TYR A 556 25.65 6.51 -20.19
C TYR A 556 25.38 5.23 -19.39
N ASN A 557 26.01 5.06 -18.22
CA ASN A 557 25.79 3.89 -17.37
C ASN A 557 24.39 3.93 -16.73
N LEU A 558 23.90 5.12 -16.34
CA LEU A 558 22.53 5.29 -15.85
C LEU A 558 21.49 5.04 -16.95
N ALA A 559 21.75 5.49 -18.19
CA ALA A 559 20.88 5.19 -19.33
C ALA A 559 20.85 3.68 -19.64
N LEU A 560 21.96 2.96 -19.47
CA LEU A 560 22.03 1.51 -19.62
C LEU A 560 21.19 0.79 -18.55
N ARG A 561 21.33 1.19 -17.28
CA ARG A 561 20.47 0.74 -16.18
C ARG A 561 18.99 0.95 -16.50
N ASP A 562 18.63 2.14 -16.97
CA ASP A 562 17.25 2.49 -17.28
C ASP A 562 16.69 1.66 -18.44
N LEU A 563 17.49 1.37 -19.47
CA LEU A 563 17.11 0.41 -20.52
C LEU A 563 16.79 -0.97 -19.91
N HIS A 564 17.65 -1.50 -19.04
CA HIS A 564 17.42 -2.79 -18.37
C HIS A 564 16.18 -2.79 -17.47
N ARG A 565 15.91 -1.67 -16.80
CA ARG A 565 14.70 -1.43 -16.00
C ARG A 565 13.44 -1.43 -16.88
N GLN A 566 13.41 -0.66 -17.96
CA GLN A 566 12.27 -0.61 -18.88
C GLN A 566 12.02 -1.96 -19.58
N LYS A 567 13.09 -2.72 -19.86
CA LYS A 567 13.01 -4.08 -20.41
C LYS A 567 12.48 -5.12 -19.40
N GLY A 568 12.43 -4.81 -18.10
CA GLY A 568 12.05 -5.75 -17.03
C GLY A 568 13.13 -6.81 -16.75
N THR A 569 14.40 -6.45 -16.89
CA THR A 569 15.55 -7.35 -16.71
C THR A 569 16.61 -6.84 -15.74
N LEU A 570 16.37 -5.74 -15.05
CA LEU A 570 17.33 -5.12 -14.13
C LEU A 570 17.79 -6.10 -13.04
N LEU A 571 16.86 -6.85 -12.43
CA LEU A 571 17.22 -7.83 -11.40
C LEU A 571 18.11 -8.95 -11.96
N ALA A 572 17.78 -9.48 -13.14
CA ALA A 572 18.60 -10.49 -13.81
C ALA A 572 20.00 -9.94 -14.20
N TYR A 573 20.07 -8.68 -14.65
CA TYR A 573 21.33 -8.01 -14.99
C TYR A 573 22.26 -7.86 -13.78
N ASN A 574 21.69 -7.57 -12.61
CA ASN A 574 22.42 -7.41 -11.35
C ASN A 574 22.48 -8.70 -10.51
N HIS A 575 22.09 -9.85 -11.07
CA HIS A 575 22.07 -11.15 -10.38
C HIS A 575 21.27 -11.16 -9.06
N VAL A 576 20.22 -10.35 -8.97
CA VAL A 576 19.30 -10.30 -7.83
C VAL A 576 18.17 -11.28 -8.07
N ALA A 577 18.01 -12.25 -7.16
CA ALA A 577 16.92 -13.21 -7.15
C ALA A 577 16.02 -13.00 -5.93
N LEU A 578 14.71 -13.18 -6.13
CA LEU A 578 13.71 -13.13 -5.07
C LEU A 578 13.32 -14.56 -4.72
N ASN A 579 13.48 -14.93 -3.46
CA ASN A 579 13.10 -16.23 -2.94
C ASN A 579 12.27 -16.06 -1.68
N GLU A 580 11.36 -17.02 -1.46
CA GLU A 580 10.64 -17.12 -0.20
C GLU A 580 11.61 -17.47 0.94
N GLY A 581 11.39 -16.88 2.12
CA GLY A 581 12.15 -17.21 3.32
C GLY A 581 11.92 -18.65 3.77
N PRO A 582 12.76 -19.18 4.67
CA PRO A 582 12.55 -20.52 5.22
C PRO A 582 11.21 -20.58 5.96
N TRP A 583 10.38 -21.56 5.61
CA TRP A 583 9.15 -21.82 6.34
C TRP A 583 9.44 -22.18 7.80
N ALA A 584 8.51 -21.84 8.69
CA ALA A 584 8.59 -22.23 10.09
C ALA A 584 8.76 -23.76 10.21
N ALA A 585 9.57 -24.22 11.16
CA ALA A 585 9.89 -25.64 11.32
C ALA A 585 8.62 -26.53 11.48
N GLY A 586 7.55 -25.99 12.07
CA GLY A 586 6.25 -26.67 12.17
C GLY A 586 5.52 -26.82 10.83
N ALA A 587 5.62 -25.83 9.93
CA ALA A 587 4.88 -25.81 8.68
C ALA A 587 5.26 -26.97 7.74
N MET A 588 6.55 -27.36 7.71
CA MET A 588 6.97 -28.54 6.95
C MET A 588 6.37 -29.84 7.50
N ASN A 589 6.28 -29.97 8.83
CA ASN A 589 5.63 -31.12 9.46
C ASN A 589 4.13 -31.16 9.15
N ASP A 590 3.46 -30.02 9.18
CA ASP A 590 2.04 -29.90 8.87
C ASP A 590 1.76 -30.19 7.40
N ALA A 591 2.57 -29.63 6.49
CA ALA A 591 2.50 -29.93 5.05
C ALA A 591 2.72 -31.41 4.78
N TYR A 592 3.68 -32.04 5.48
CA TYR A 592 3.93 -33.47 5.38
C TYR A 592 2.76 -34.30 5.93
N GLN A 593 2.20 -33.94 7.08
CA GLN A 593 1.02 -34.61 7.65
C GLN A 593 -0.20 -34.48 6.75
N ARG A 594 -0.52 -33.26 6.27
CA ARG A 594 -1.58 -33.02 5.28
C ARG A 594 -1.32 -33.82 4.00
N GLY A 595 -0.07 -33.84 3.54
CA GLY A 595 0.39 -34.60 2.38
C GLY A 595 0.11 -36.11 2.49
N ARG A 596 0.24 -36.69 3.69
CA ARG A 596 -0.10 -38.11 3.93
C ARG A 596 -1.59 -38.41 3.70
N PHE A 597 -2.47 -37.44 3.91
CA PHE A 597 -3.89 -37.58 3.67
C PHE A 597 -4.29 -37.33 2.21
N PHE A 598 -3.41 -36.72 1.40
CA PHE A 598 -3.61 -36.61 -0.04
C PHE A 598 -3.28 -37.93 -0.73
N LYS A 599 -4.31 -38.63 -1.23
CA LYS A 599 -4.11 -39.76 -2.13
C LYS A 599 -4.14 -39.26 -3.58
N PRO A 600 -3.09 -39.52 -4.40
CA PRO A 600 -3.15 -39.23 -5.82
C PRO A 600 -4.34 -39.98 -6.43
N ARG A 601 -5.19 -39.25 -7.14
CA ARG A 601 -6.38 -39.86 -7.77
C ARG A 601 -5.95 -40.74 -8.93
N ARG A 602 -6.51 -41.94 -9.01
CA ARG A 602 -6.20 -42.91 -10.09
C ARG A 602 -6.57 -42.37 -11.48
N ASN A 603 -7.62 -41.57 -11.60
CA ASN A 603 -8.05 -40.89 -12.83
C ASN A 603 -8.25 -39.38 -12.60
N PRO A 604 -7.20 -38.55 -12.70
CA PRO A 604 -7.30 -37.11 -12.52
C PRO A 604 -8.24 -36.45 -13.54
N GLY A 605 -8.23 -36.91 -14.80
CA GLY A 605 -9.05 -36.35 -15.89
C GLY A 605 -10.54 -36.65 -15.80
N ALA A 606 -10.98 -37.52 -14.88
CA ALA A 606 -12.40 -37.77 -14.61
C ALA A 606 -13.00 -36.77 -13.59
N VAL A 607 -12.20 -35.81 -13.13
CA VAL A 607 -12.58 -34.83 -12.12
C VAL A 607 -12.62 -33.47 -12.77
N GLU A 608 -13.79 -32.82 -12.75
CA GLU A 608 -13.88 -31.40 -13.10
C GLU A 608 -13.17 -30.59 -12.01
N THR A 609 -12.03 -30.00 -12.37
CA THR A 609 -11.33 -29.03 -11.53
C THR A 609 -11.71 -27.62 -11.96
N THR A 610 -11.66 -26.68 -11.02
CA THR A 610 -11.82 -25.27 -11.36
C THR A 610 -10.72 -24.83 -12.33
N PRO A 611 -10.99 -23.88 -13.24
CA PRO A 611 -9.98 -23.39 -14.18
C PRO A 611 -8.76 -22.86 -13.41
N PRO A 612 -7.52 -23.16 -13.85
CA PRO A 612 -6.34 -22.64 -13.20
C PRO A 612 -6.36 -21.11 -13.22
N VAL A 613 -6.02 -20.51 -12.08
CA VAL A 613 -5.97 -19.05 -11.92
C VAL A 613 -4.61 -18.50 -12.38
N SER A 614 -3.54 -19.29 -12.26
CA SER A 614 -2.18 -18.94 -12.66
C SER A 614 -1.68 -19.83 -13.81
N ALA A 615 -0.71 -19.31 -14.58
CA ALA A 615 -0.03 -20.05 -15.65
C ALA A 615 1.24 -20.79 -15.16
N GLY A 616 1.61 -20.64 -13.88
CA GLY A 616 2.82 -21.18 -13.28
C GLY A 616 3.69 -20.11 -12.61
N PRO A 617 4.80 -20.53 -11.96
CA PRO A 617 5.75 -19.61 -11.34
C PRO A 617 6.53 -18.82 -12.39
N PHE A 618 6.99 -17.63 -11.99
CA PHE A 618 7.86 -16.78 -12.79
C PHE A 618 9.08 -16.40 -11.95
N ASP A 619 10.28 -16.53 -12.52
CA ASP A 619 11.54 -16.15 -11.88
C ASP A 619 12.10 -14.88 -12.56
N PRO A 620 12.11 -13.73 -11.86
CA PRO A 620 12.60 -12.47 -12.41
C PRO A 620 14.11 -12.44 -12.66
N SER A 621 14.88 -13.36 -12.05
CA SER A 621 16.34 -13.44 -12.18
C SER A 621 16.79 -14.24 -13.42
N GLN A 622 15.90 -15.08 -13.99
CA GLN A 622 16.27 -15.89 -15.16
C GLN A 622 16.50 -15.01 -16.40
N PRO A 623 17.61 -15.22 -17.14
CA PRO A 623 17.84 -14.55 -18.41
C PRO A 623 16.75 -14.94 -19.41
N ALA A 624 16.18 -13.94 -20.09
CA ALA A 624 15.13 -14.19 -21.07
C ALA A 624 15.71 -14.80 -22.35
N PRO A 625 15.08 -15.85 -22.93
CA PRO A 625 15.43 -16.29 -24.27
C PRO A 625 15.17 -15.14 -25.27
N GLN A 626 15.94 -15.10 -26.37
CA GLN A 626 15.63 -14.23 -27.50
C GLN A 626 14.23 -14.59 -28.00
N MET A 627 13.30 -13.65 -27.90
CA MET A 627 11.92 -13.83 -28.36
C MET A 627 11.80 -13.27 -29.78
N ALA A 628 11.10 -14.01 -30.65
CA ALA A 628 10.82 -13.55 -32.00
C ALA A 628 9.95 -12.28 -31.96
N ALA A 629 10.17 -11.38 -32.93
CA ALA A 629 9.39 -10.17 -33.10
C ALA A 629 7.88 -10.47 -33.13
N PHE A 630 7.07 -9.58 -32.54
CA PHE A 630 5.64 -9.64 -32.76
C PHE A 630 5.37 -9.34 -34.23
N ASN A 631 4.76 -10.29 -34.96
CA ASN A 631 4.27 -10.04 -36.31
C ASN A 631 3.08 -9.08 -36.25
N ALA A 632 3.34 -7.78 -36.17
CA ALA A 632 2.33 -6.75 -36.25
C ALA A 632 1.95 -6.53 -37.72
N ASN A 633 0.84 -7.14 -38.16
CA ASN A 633 0.24 -6.75 -39.44
C ASN A 633 -0.37 -5.34 -39.29
N PRO A 634 0.07 -4.34 -40.07
CA PRO A 634 -0.41 -2.96 -39.94
C PRO A 634 -1.93 -2.80 -40.20
N GLU A 635 -2.55 -3.74 -40.91
CA GLU A 635 -4.02 -3.78 -41.10
C GLU A 635 -4.79 -4.09 -39.80
N MET A 636 -4.21 -4.85 -38.86
CA MET A 636 -4.86 -5.14 -37.56
C MET A 636 -4.90 -3.93 -36.62
N ILE A 637 -4.01 -2.95 -36.79
CA ILE A 637 -3.90 -1.77 -35.92
C ILE A 637 -5.06 -0.80 -36.14
N LEU A 638 -5.56 -0.70 -37.37
CA LEU A 638 -6.70 0.15 -37.73
C LEU A 638 -8.05 -0.44 -37.30
N GLU A 639 -8.12 -1.76 -37.11
CA GLU A 639 -9.36 -2.49 -36.79
C GLU A 639 -9.59 -2.63 -35.27
N GLN A 640 -8.56 -2.39 -34.44
CA GLN A 640 -8.63 -2.43 -32.97
C GLN A 640 -9.22 -1.16 -32.32
N GLN A 641 -9.88 -0.28 -33.08
CA GLN A 641 -10.80 0.68 -32.50
C GLN A 641 -11.86 -0.10 -31.72
N GLN A 642 -11.76 -0.05 -30.38
CA GLN A 642 -12.61 -0.79 -29.45
C GLN A 642 -14.08 -0.64 -29.84
N PRO A 643 -14.94 -1.64 -29.58
CA PRO A 643 -16.37 -1.45 -29.71
C PRO A 643 -16.72 -0.28 -28.79
N VAL A 644 -17.11 0.84 -29.39
CA VAL A 644 -17.92 1.84 -28.70
C VAL A 644 -19.00 1.04 -28.02
N VAL A 645 -19.07 1.10 -26.69
CA VAL A 645 -20.26 0.67 -25.99
C VAL A 645 -21.33 1.62 -26.49
N THR A 646 -21.98 1.25 -27.60
CA THR A 646 -23.24 1.83 -28.01
C THR A 646 -24.16 1.49 -26.86
N ALA A 647 -24.32 2.45 -25.94
CA ALA A 647 -25.44 2.43 -25.03
C ALA A 647 -26.66 2.27 -25.94
N ASP A 648 -27.26 1.08 -25.91
CA ASP A 648 -28.50 0.83 -26.61
C ASP A 648 -29.50 1.88 -26.11
N PRO A 649 -29.96 2.83 -26.95
CA PRO A 649 -30.84 3.90 -26.50
C PRO A 649 -32.21 3.37 -26.03
N SER A 650 -32.44 2.06 -26.18
CA SER A 650 -33.65 1.34 -25.78
C SER A 650 -33.71 0.97 -24.28
N ALA A 651 -32.63 1.18 -23.51
CA ALA A 651 -32.54 0.73 -22.10
C ALA A 651 -32.57 1.86 -21.05
N VAL A 652 -33.10 3.04 -21.38
CA VAL A 652 -33.50 4.02 -20.36
C VAL A 652 -34.89 3.63 -19.85
N PRO A 653 -35.10 3.37 -18.54
CA PRO A 653 -36.45 3.24 -18.01
C PRO A 653 -37.15 4.57 -18.24
N GLN A 654 -38.24 4.58 -19.01
CA GLN A 654 -39.13 5.73 -19.07
C GLN A 654 -39.61 6.01 -17.63
N VAL A 655 -39.15 7.13 -17.07
CA VAL A 655 -39.73 7.68 -15.84
C VAL A 655 -41.22 7.86 -16.12
N ALA A 656 -42.05 7.15 -15.35
CA ALA A 656 -43.50 7.27 -15.43
C ALA A 656 -43.87 8.75 -15.28
N ARG A 657 -44.52 9.31 -16.31
CA ARG A 657 -45.17 10.63 -16.21
C ARG A 657 -46.15 10.58 -15.05
N GLN A 658 -46.01 11.52 -14.11
CA GLN A 658 -47.05 11.81 -13.14
C GLN A 658 -48.34 12.18 -13.89
N PRO A 659 -49.53 11.75 -13.42
CA PRO A 659 -50.77 12.13 -14.05
C PRO A 659 -51.04 13.63 -13.87
N GLU A 660 -51.39 14.25 -14.98
CA GLU A 660 -51.72 15.65 -15.17
C GLU A 660 -52.98 16.03 -14.37
N LEU A 661 -52.87 17.03 -13.50
CA LEU A 661 -54.01 17.62 -12.79
C LEU A 661 -54.79 18.54 -13.75
N ALA A 662 -56.10 18.29 -13.85
CA ALA A 662 -57.05 19.04 -14.68
C ALA A 662 -57.21 20.52 -14.22
N PRO A 663 -57.61 21.45 -15.12
CA PRO A 663 -57.58 22.88 -14.88
C PRO A 663 -58.79 23.39 -14.08
N THR A 664 -58.55 24.27 -13.12
CA THR A 664 -59.57 25.13 -12.49
C THR A 664 -59.61 26.51 -13.17
N GLY A 665 -60.83 27.01 -13.41
CA GLY A 665 -61.12 28.24 -14.14
C GLY A 665 -60.77 29.57 -13.42
N PRO A 666 -61.09 30.73 -14.02
CA PRO A 666 -60.33 31.96 -13.87
C PRO A 666 -60.91 32.93 -12.81
N VAL A 667 -60.03 33.69 -12.14
CA VAL A 667 -60.40 34.93 -11.42
C VAL A 667 -59.34 36.02 -11.62
N GLN A 668 -59.76 37.02 -12.41
CA GLN A 668 -59.53 38.48 -12.41
C GLN A 668 -58.13 39.11 -12.15
N ILE A 669 -57.78 40.01 -13.08
CA ILE A 669 -56.67 40.99 -13.04
C ILE A 669 -57.25 42.40 -12.89
N ALA A 670 -56.64 43.24 -12.04
CA ALA A 670 -56.28 44.66 -12.28
C ALA A 670 -55.81 45.35 -10.97
N PRO A 671 -55.12 46.52 -11.00
CA PRO A 671 -53.98 46.90 -11.85
C PRO A 671 -52.80 47.51 -11.02
N GLN A 672 -51.61 47.58 -11.63
CA GLN A 672 -50.46 48.37 -11.13
C GLN A 672 -50.59 49.87 -11.46
N PRO A 673 -49.87 50.73 -10.71
CA PRO A 673 -49.28 51.94 -11.25
C PRO A 673 -47.74 51.96 -11.16
N THR A 674 -47.18 52.95 -11.85
CA THR A 674 -45.88 53.05 -12.51
C THR A 674 -44.75 53.81 -11.76
N LEU A 675 -43.50 53.38 -12.01
CA LEU A 675 -42.22 54.11 -12.25
C LEU A 675 -41.55 55.08 -11.22
N SER A 676 -40.33 54.67 -10.78
CA SER A 676 -39.01 55.39 -10.71
C SER A 676 -38.70 56.44 -9.59
N PRO A 677 -37.41 56.80 -9.30
CA PRO A 677 -36.15 56.04 -9.19
C PRO A 677 -35.22 56.46 -7.99
N SER A 678 -34.03 55.85 -7.90
CA SER A 678 -32.78 56.27 -7.20
C SER A 678 -32.58 56.00 -5.70
N ALA A 679 -31.58 55.18 -5.36
CA ALA A 679 -30.27 55.60 -4.80
C ALA A 679 -29.57 54.42 -4.06
N LEU A 680 -28.26 54.35 -4.24
CA LEU A 680 -27.32 53.34 -3.76
C LEU A 680 -26.78 53.72 -2.36
N ALA A 681 -26.68 52.76 -1.42
CA ALA A 681 -25.83 52.86 -0.20
C ALA A 681 -25.53 51.45 0.40
N PRO A 682 -24.43 51.27 1.18
CA PRO A 682 -23.76 49.99 1.46
C PRO A 682 -24.08 49.39 2.85
N PRO A 683 -23.58 48.17 3.20
CA PRO A 683 -23.80 47.61 4.54
C PRO A 683 -22.62 47.81 5.51
N ALA A 684 -23.00 47.95 6.79
CA ALA A 684 -22.21 48.17 8.02
C ALA A 684 -21.67 46.84 8.62
N GLU A 685 -20.43 46.81 9.13
CA GLU A 685 -19.97 46.86 10.54
C GLU A 685 -20.36 45.72 11.51
N THR A 686 -19.32 45.19 12.18
CA THR A 686 -19.33 44.35 13.39
C THR A 686 -18.21 44.80 14.34
N PRO A 687 -18.26 44.48 15.66
CA PRO A 687 -18.03 45.48 16.71
C PRO A 687 -16.69 45.37 17.49
N SER A 688 -16.53 46.36 18.38
CA SER A 688 -15.38 46.80 19.16
C SER A 688 -15.32 46.25 20.60
N ALA A 689 -14.10 46.06 21.13
CA ALA A 689 -13.70 46.19 22.54
C ALA A 689 -12.17 46.48 22.58
N ALA A 690 -11.72 47.71 22.88
CA ALA A 690 -11.37 48.29 24.20
C ALA A 690 -9.86 48.14 24.56
N LEU A 691 -9.22 49.31 24.74
CA LEU A 691 -7.78 49.59 24.98
C LEU A 691 -7.31 49.31 26.42
N PRO A 692 -5.99 49.31 26.68
CA PRO A 692 -5.37 50.52 27.23
C PRO A 692 -4.01 50.93 26.61
N GLN A 693 -3.63 52.18 26.91
CA GLN A 693 -2.48 52.97 26.43
C GLN A 693 -1.10 52.46 26.88
N LEU A 694 -0.04 52.80 26.13
CA LEU A 694 1.21 53.44 26.61
C LEU A 694 2.21 53.71 25.46
N ASP A 695 2.63 54.97 25.41
CA ASP A 695 3.92 55.60 25.03
C ASP A 695 4.59 55.48 23.65
N GLU A 696 4.91 56.69 23.16
CA GLU A 696 5.78 57.06 22.05
C GLU A 696 7.25 56.79 22.38
N ASP A 697 8.02 56.22 21.45
CA ASP A 697 9.29 56.78 20.96
C ASP A 697 10.08 55.79 20.08
N GLU A 698 10.78 56.36 19.10
CA GLU A 698 11.94 55.85 18.36
C GLU A 698 11.79 54.79 17.25
N ASP A 699 12.68 54.94 16.26
CA ASP A 699 13.09 53.97 15.24
C ASP A 699 12.31 53.81 13.91
N SER A 700 12.20 54.92 13.17
CA SER A 700 12.10 54.87 11.69
C SER A 700 13.21 55.63 10.93
N ALA A 701 14.34 55.90 11.60
CA ALA A 701 15.51 56.54 11.01
C ALA A 701 16.69 55.59 10.67
N SER A 702 16.57 54.30 10.97
CA SER A 702 17.67 53.32 10.88
C SER A 702 17.72 52.52 9.56
N LEU A 703 16.65 52.51 8.77
CA LEU A 703 16.58 51.67 7.55
C LEU A 703 16.97 52.38 6.24
N LYS A 704 17.13 53.71 6.25
CA LYS A 704 17.58 54.50 5.08
C LYS A 704 19.07 54.87 5.09
N ARG A 705 19.83 54.54 6.14
CA ARG A 705 21.29 54.80 6.22
C ARG A 705 22.19 53.58 6.00
N LEU A 706 21.63 52.37 5.86
CA LEU A 706 22.39 51.15 5.61
C LEU A 706 22.67 50.87 4.12
N LEU A 707 21.93 51.52 3.20
CA LEU A 707 22.08 51.32 1.75
C LEU A 707 23.03 52.33 1.04
N GLN A 708 23.75 53.16 1.80
CA GLN A 708 24.65 54.17 1.21
C GLN A 708 26.11 54.05 1.66
N ARG A 709 26.51 52.90 2.23
CA ARG A 709 27.89 52.62 2.65
C ARG A 709 28.47 51.27 2.19
N TYR A 710 27.94 50.73 1.10
CA TYR A 710 28.50 49.56 0.38
C TYR A 710 28.40 49.78 -1.14
N ARG A 711 29.13 50.79 -1.63
CA ARG A 711 29.59 50.84 -3.03
C ARG A 711 31.12 50.74 -3.01
N SER A 712 31.57 49.51 -2.88
CA SER A 712 32.88 48.97 -3.28
C SER A 712 32.65 47.51 -3.62
#